data_AF-A0A6J1M764-F1
#
_entry.id   AF-A0A6J1M764-F1
#
_cell.length_a   1.000
_cell.length_b   1.000
_cell.length_c   1.000
_cell.angle_alpha   90.00
_cell.angle_beta   90.00
_cell.angle_gamma   90.00
#
_symmetry.space_group_name_H-M   'P 1'
#
loop_
_entity.id
_entity.type
_entity.pdbx_description
1 polymer ?
#
loop_
_entity_poly.entity_id
_entity_poly.type
_entity_poly.pdbx_seq_one_letter_code
_entity_poly.pdbx_strand_id
1 'polypeptide(L)'
;MADIAMCLKRGRMAPALVMNRFTKVKVCRRSLQVGRALKGEDKSDKAASDSFANGSNATYIDRLYRKWVKDPNSVDETWHNYFAGKRHTIKQDQQTRRRKWEPTAAGQSGASTKAAPKADWKYIDDHLAVQSIIRAYQTRGHLAADLDPLGIVGPTGHSLSSDDKKRQATKAVLRQHYSYAFNDLNALFKLPKTTSIGGDEKFLPLTEILDRLERAYCSHIGVEYMMITSVVKSEWIRKHFEVPGIVSFTAEEKKLILERLTRSTGFENFLAKKFSSEKRFGLEGCDSMIPIMKEIIDQSSRLGVKSVHIGMAHRGRLNVLSNVCRKPLSELLSQFNVISASDWGSGDVKYHLGTFTKRYNRQTKRPVRITVVANPSHLEFVNPVVLGKTRAEMYRRGDYQGNKVLPVLIHGDASFCGQGIVFESIHLSDLPEYTTHGTIHVVINNQVGFTTDPRYSRSSRYCTDVARVVNAPIFHVNADDPEACVYCARVAAKWRAKFHKDVVIDIVGYRRNGHNEADEPAYTQPLMYQRIRKLKPCTLKYAEKLVNDGVIKMEEYDAMNAKYEKICNDAFEESKKIKTFKNSLWLDSPWPGYFQGRDRFKMCPTGVNIKVLMYIGKWFSSPPPPEISFTVHKGIMRILSIRKKLVQDKVADWALGEAFAIGSLVKDGIHVRLSGQDVERGTFGHRHHVLHDQTKDKSKFNILQHLYPDQAPYDVCNSSLSECAVMGFDLGYSMAHPSMLVIWEAQFGDFANTAQAIIDQFLASGETKWVRQSGLVLFLPHSMEGMGPEHSSGRIERFLQLSNDDPDTFPIMCDADYEVRQLLKCNWIVTNLSTPANLFHALRRQVALSFRKPMINFSPKSLLRHPAARSPFRDFNECSSFQRIIPDKGKASYNPESVEQLILCSGKVYYDLFKEREDHDQEATTALVRVEQLCPFPFDLIYKQIELYPNANLYWVQEEHKNQGAWSYVQPRLDTVLIELQANERCFLYRGRPPNSASATGIKAHHKAEYNDLITSIFGNLTEANKCRMEEKMKSAKAKSLKEAEDSLSKAKLLKTKKNDNDPKGDNSDTPAKSKTNKEDSDPKGSNSDTPAKPKPQNNSDKTSSKEAPSPEKDPSPSTPPAAPTPPAASTKPAASKKPESSAMPQRKSTPSEPAGQPQLKAKKPNASSQNEKLAQKEIMPDGKRSQTRKQKHSKSAKDPMRAKSDKKQAKPSKRSTDESSSEDYW
;
A
#
# COMPACT_ATOMS: atom_id res chain seq x y z
N MET A 1 6.31 -18.31 -62.06
CA MET A 1 7.25 -17.29 -61.58
C MET A 1 7.22 -17.35 -60.05
N ALA A 2 8.07 -18.09 -59.34
CA ALA A 2 9.38 -18.66 -59.69
C ALA A 2 10.41 -17.57 -60.10
N ASP A 3 11.59 -17.43 -59.49
CA ASP A 3 12.25 -18.29 -58.49
C ASP A 3 13.21 -17.51 -57.54
N ILE A 4 13.38 -18.03 -56.31
CA ILE A 4 14.61 -18.53 -55.66
C ILE A 4 15.97 -17.91 -56.10
N ALA A 5 17.02 -17.70 -55.27
CA ALA A 5 17.23 -17.47 -53.81
C ALA A 5 18.76 -17.28 -53.53
N MET A 6 19.13 -17.10 -52.25
CA MET A 6 20.34 -17.66 -51.58
C MET A 6 21.80 -17.15 -51.83
N CYS A 7 22.51 -16.98 -50.68
CA CYS A 7 23.83 -17.54 -50.32
C CYS A 7 25.20 -16.78 -50.42
N LEU A 8 25.84 -16.70 -49.23
CA LEU A 8 27.23 -17.11 -48.86
C LEU A 8 28.52 -16.28 -49.22
N LYS A 9 29.12 -15.73 -48.14
CA LYS A 9 30.53 -15.87 -47.65
C LYS A 9 31.76 -15.38 -48.48
N ARG A 10 32.70 -14.74 -47.73
CA ARG A 10 34.16 -14.47 -47.99
C ARG A 10 34.45 -13.45 -49.13
N GLY A 11 35.44 -12.54 -49.07
CA GLY A 11 36.42 -12.16 -48.04
C GLY A 11 37.75 -11.64 -48.64
N ARG A 12 38.43 -10.65 -48.00
CA ARG A 12 39.66 -9.93 -48.46
C ARG A 12 39.38 -8.94 -49.63
N MET A 13 40.14 -7.85 -49.89
CA MET A 13 41.52 -7.44 -49.55
C MET A 13 41.64 -5.97 -49.03
N ALA A 14 42.88 -5.49 -48.82
CA ALA A 14 43.30 -4.15 -48.34
C ALA A 14 43.88 -3.31 -49.52
N PRO A 15 44.64 -2.17 -49.38
CA PRO A 15 45.31 -1.56 -48.21
C PRO A 15 45.24 -0.01 -48.10
N ALA A 16 46.18 0.58 -47.32
CA ALA A 16 46.53 2.01 -47.18
C ALA A 16 45.67 2.89 -46.25
N LEU A 17 46.13 4.00 -45.65
CA LEU A 17 47.42 4.49 -45.04
C LEU A 17 47.06 5.88 -44.38
N VAL A 18 47.69 6.48 -43.36
CA VAL A 18 48.54 6.05 -42.22
C VAL A 18 48.64 7.20 -41.18
N MET A 19 48.67 6.88 -39.87
CA MET A 19 49.34 7.58 -38.72
C MET A 19 48.78 6.94 -37.42
N ASN A 20 49.56 6.35 -36.52
CA ASN A 20 50.45 6.95 -35.50
C ASN A 20 49.71 7.91 -34.53
N ARG A 21 49.82 7.79 -33.19
CA ARG A 21 50.44 6.81 -32.26
C ARG A 21 49.80 7.00 -30.87
N PHE A 22 49.69 5.96 -30.05
CA PHE A 22 50.15 5.97 -28.64
C PHE A 22 50.24 4.54 -28.07
N THR A 23 50.93 4.39 -26.93
CA THR A 23 51.60 3.15 -26.51
C THR A 23 50.74 2.15 -25.73
N LYS A 24 50.99 0.85 -25.95
CA LYS A 24 50.57 -0.24 -25.05
C LYS A 24 51.62 -0.48 -23.97
N VAL A 25 51.18 -0.75 -22.74
CA VAL A 25 51.97 -1.46 -21.72
C VAL A 25 51.41 -2.87 -21.56
N LYS A 26 52.29 -3.88 -21.47
CA LYS A 26 51.89 -5.28 -21.22
C LYS A 26 51.76 -5.52 -19.72
N VAL A 27 50.63 -6.04 -19.26
CA VAL A 27 50.54 -6.72 -17.95
C VAL A 27 50.82 -8.21 -18.17
N CYS A 28 51.83 -8.75 -17.48
CA CYS A 28 52.23 -10.15 -17.62
C CYS A 28 51.47 -11.03 -16.61
N ARG A 29 50.92 -12.16 -17.05
CA ARG A 29 50.40 -13.19 -16.15
C ARG A 29 51.58 -13.90 -15.45
N ARG A 30 51.52 -14.01 -14.13
CA ARG A 30 52.21 -15.08 -13.39
C ARG A 30 51.18 -15.97 -12.71
N SER A 31 51.31 -17.27 -12.94
CA SER A 31 50.53 -18.32 -12.31
C SER A 31 51.24 -18.84 -11.06
N LEU A 32 50.49 -19.21 -10.04
CA LEU A 32 50.97 -20.09 -8.97
C LEU A 32 49.89 -21.13 -8.66
N GLN A 33 50.12 -22.36 -9.13
CA GLN A 33 49.51 -23.55 -8.54
C GLN A 33 50.44 -24.04 -7.43
N VAL A 34 49.91 -24.20 -6.22
CA VAL A 34 50.45 -25.13 -5.23
C VAL A 34 49.28 -25.86 -4.60
N GLY A 35 49.39 -27.17 -4.46
CA GLY A 35 48.46 -27.93 -3.65
C GLY A 35 48.97 -29.34 -3.39
N ARG A 36 49.09 -29.70 -2.12
CA ARG A 36 48.64 -31.01 -1.65
C ARG A 36 48.32 -31.01 -0.16
N ALA A 37 47.46 -31.95 0.19
CA ALA A 37 46.86 -32.16 1.50
C ALA A 37 47.86 -32.39 2.65
N LEU A 38 47.38 -32.11 3.87
CA LEU A 38 47.57 -33.00 5.01
C LEU A 38 46.20 -33.49 5.49
N LYS A 39 46.17 -34.71 6.04
CA LYS A 39 45.00 -35.26 6.73
C LYS A 39 44.96 -34.73 8.17
N GLY A 40 43.75 -34.54 8.70
CA GLY A 40 43.47 -34.44 10.14
C GLY A 40 42.26 -35.33 10.44
N GLU A 41 42.29 -36.04 11.56
CA GLU A 41 41.31 -37.10 11.87
C GLU A 41 40.06 -36.56 12.59
N ASP A 42 38.93 -37.25 12.40
CA ASP A 42 37.74 -37.06 13.22
C ASP A 42 38.02 -37.45 14.67
N LYS A 43 38.08 -36.47 15.57
CA LYS A 43 37.76 -36.65 16.99
C LYS A 43 36.77 -35.59 17.43
N SER A 44 35.59 -36.07 17.82
CA SER A 44 34.51 -35.23 18.31
C SER A 44 34.74 -34.84 19.77
N ASP A 45 34.73 -33.54 20.04
CA ASP A 45 34.56 -33.02 21.40
C ASP A 45 33.60 -31.83 21.38
N LYS A 46 32.51 -31.94 22.15
CA LYS A 46 31.45 -30.93 22.19
C LYS A 46 31.77 -29.83 23.19
N ALA A 47 32.64 -28.89 22.81
CA ALA A 47 32.74 -27.62 23.51
C ALA A 47 31.42 -26.84 23.34
N ALA A 48 30.65 -26.68 24.42
CA ALA A 48 29.44 -25.87 24.40
C ALA A 48 29.79 -24.39 24.24
N SER A 49 29.24 -23.73 23.23
CA SER A 49 29.33 -22.28 23.08
C SER A 49 28.36 -21.60 24.04
N ASP A 50 28.88 -20.83 25.00
CA ASP A 50 28.06 -20.07 25.94
C ASP A 50 27.23 -19.02 25.19
N SER A 51 25.93 -19.31 25.02
CA SER A 51 24.93 -18.49 24.30
C SER A 51 24.69 -17.09 24.92
N PHE A 52 25.46 -16.72 25.93
CA PHE A 52 25.30 -15.51 26.73
C PHE A 52 26.10 -14.31 26.19
N ALA A 53 27.24 -14.56 25.53
CA ALA A 53 28.20 -13.54 25.08
C ALA A 53 27.86 -12.90 23.72
N ASN A 54 26.57 -12.81 23.37
CA ASN A 54 26.13 -12.14 22.13
C ASN A 54 26.29 -10.61 22.23
N GLY A 55 26.63 -9.98 21.10
CA GLY A 55 27.08 -8.57 21.04
C GLY A 55 26.09 -7.52 21.57
N SER A 56 24.80 -7.84 21.67
CA SER A 56 23.78 -6.99 22.29
C SER A 56 24.01 -6.73 23.78
N ASN A 57 24.73 -7.61 24.50
CA ASN A 57 25.03 -7.46 25.93
C ASN A 57 26.40 -6.81 26.20
N ALA A 58 27.21 -6.51 25.18
CA ALA A 58 28.62 -6.15 25.34
C ALA A 58 28.85 -4.93 26.26
N THR A 59 28.03 -3.88 26.14
CA THR A 59 28.14 -2.67 26.99
C THR A 59 27.70 -2.90 28.44
N TYR A 60 26.83 -3.88 28.70
CA TYR A 60 26.47 -4.28 30.07
C TYR A 60 27.61 -5.07 30.72
N ILE A 61 28.21 -6.00 29.98
CA ILE A 61 29.34 -6.83 30.42
C ILE A 61 30.58 -5.95 30.68
N ASP A 62 30.92 -5.06 29.76
CA ASP A 62 32.01 -4.08 29.91
C ASP A 62 31.80 -3.18 31.15
N ARG A 63 30.56 -2.71 31.40
CA ARG A 63 30.25 -1.92 32.60
C ARG A 63 30.41 -2.72 33.90
N LEU A 64 30.13 -4.03 33.90
CA LEU A 64 30.40 -4.90 35.05
C LEU A 64 31.90 -5.20 35.20
N TYR A 65 32.61 -5.42 34.10
CA TYR A 65 34.06 -5.63 34.11
C TYR A 65 34.80 -4.40 34.66
N ARG A 66 34.46 -3.20 34.20
CA ARG A 66 35.00 -1.92 34.71
C ARG A 66 34.68 -1.65 36.19
N LYS A 67 33.68 -2.33 36.76
CA LYS A 67 33.44 -2.35 38.22
C LYS A 67 34.36 -3.36 38.90
N TRP A 68 34.34 -4.61 38.46
CA TRP A 68 35.16 -5.70 38.99
C TRP A 68 36.67 -5.38 39.00
N VAL A 69 37.19 -4.74 37.95
CA VAL A 69 38.59 -4.27 37.88
C VAL A 69 38.94 -3.22 38.95
N LYS A 70 37.97 -2.47 39.48
CA LYS A 70 38.17 -1.48 40.55
C LYS A 70 37.95 -2.05 41.95
N ASP A 71 37.04 -3.00 42.07
CA ASP A 71 36.77 -3.78 43.28
C ASP A 71 36.17 -5.13 42.86
N PRO A 72 36.89 -6.25 43.03
CA PRO A 72 36.41 -7.58 42.65
C PRO A 72 35.13 -8.03 43.38
N ASN A 73 34.74 -7.38 44.48
CA ASN A 73 33.50 -7.65 45.23
C ASN A 73 32.32 -6.76 44.79
N SER A 74 32.54 -5.82 43.86
CA SER A 74 31.49 -4.89 43.38
C SER A 74 30.54 -5.47 42.33
N VAL A 75 30.66 -6.76 42.06
CA VAL A 75 29.80 -7.60 41.21
C VAL A 75 29.51 -8.92 41.95
N ASP A 76 28.43 -9.60 41.57
CA ASP A 76 28.07 -10.91 42.12
C ASP A 76 29.16 -11.96 41.89
N GLU A 77 29.24 -12.97 42.78
CA GLU A 77 30.26 -14.03 42.75
C GLU A 77 30.34 -14.76 41.40
N THR A 78 29.21 -14.93 40.70
CA THR A 78 29.17 -15.53 39.35
C THR A 78 29.96 -14.70 38.33
N TRP A 79 29.83 -13.37 38.38
CA TRP A 79 30.60 -12.45 37.54
C TRP A 79 32.05 -12.33 37.99
N HIS A 80 32.31 -12.36 39.31
CA HIS A 80 33.66 -12.40 39.83
C HIS A 80 34.43 -13.60 39.28
N ASN A 81 33.86 -14.81 39.37
CA ASN A 81 34.52 -16.03 38.90
C ASN A 81 34.69 -16.06 37.37
N TYR A 82 33.70 -15.53 36.61
CA TYR A 82 33.80 -15.35 35.16
C TYR A 82 34.96 -14.41 34.76
N PHE A 83 35.03 -13.21 35.36
CA PHE A 83 36.11 -12.25 35.04
C PHE A 83 37.48 -12.66 35.59
N ALA A 84 37.53 -13.43 36.69
CA ALA A 84 38.75 -14.03 37.23
C ALA A 84 39.28 -15.21 36.39
N GLY A 85 38.66 -15.54 35.25
CA GLY A 85 39.10 -16.63 34.36
C GLY A 85 38.90 -18.04 34.92
N LYS A 86 38.19 -18.19 36.05
CA LYS A 86 37.92 -19.49 36.66
C LYS A 86 36.85 -20.22 35.85
N ARG A 87 37.29 -21.11 34.95
CA ARG A 87 36.39 -21.99 34.18
C ARG A 87 35.46 -22.75 35.13
N HIS A 88 34.15 -22.58 34.97
CA HIS A 88 33.17 -23.43 35.63
C HIS A 88 33.26 -24.85 35.08
N THR A 89 33.90 -25.75 35.82
CA THR A 89 33.62 -27.19 35.68
C THR A 89 32.21 -27.42 36.23
N ILE A 90 31.21 -27.42 35.35
CA ILE A 90 29.84 -27.79 35.72
C ILE A 90 29.83 -29.29 36.05
N LYS A 91 30.08 -29.63 37.33
CA LYS A 91 29.60 -30.91 37.88
C LYS A 91 28.09 -30.92 37.70
N GLN A 92 27.60 -31.84 36.88
CA GLN A 92 26.18 -31.96 36.56
C GLN A 92 25.43 -32.61 37.74
N ASP A 93 25.33 -31.90 38.85
CA ASP A 93 24.67 -32.37 40.05
C ASP A 93 23.15 -32.45 39.81
N GLN A 94 22.63 -33.67 39.64
CA GLN A 94 21.21 -33.93 39.39
C GLN A 94 20.36 -33.83 40.67
N GLN A 95 20.53 -32.77 41.45
CA GLN A 95 19.61 -32.43 42.54
C GLN A 95 18.53 -31.47 42.08
N THR A 96 17.40 -32.06 41.67
CA THR A 96 16.15 -31.33 41.46
C THR A 96 15.71 -30.66 42.77
N ARG A 97 15.95 -29.35 42.90
CA ARG A 97 15.47 -28.52 44.03
C ARG A 97 13.94 -28.44 44.04
N ARG A 98 13.29 -29.51 44.51
CA ARG A 98 11.96 -29.46 45.13
C ARG A 98 12.02 -28.38 46.21
N ARG A 99 11.23 -27.31 46.07
CA ARG A 99 11.02 -26.35 47.16
C ARG A 99 10.30 -27.08 48.29
N LYS A 100 11.03 -27.46 49.34
CA LYS A 100 10.42 -27.71 50.65
C LYS A 100 9.81 -26.40 51.13
N TRP A 101 8.55 -26.47 51.55
CA TRP A 101 7.91 -25.44 52.35
C TRP A 101 7.92 -25.95 53.78
N GLU A 102 8.59 -25.25 54.69
CA GLU A 102 8.59 -25.60 56.11
C GLU A 102 7.56 -24.72 56.84
N PRO A 103 6.53 -25.31 57.46
CA PRO A 103 5.57 -24.54 58.25
C PRO A 103 6.17 -24.21 59.62
N THR A 104 6.14 -22.93 60.00
CA THR A 104 6.55 -22.48 61.32
C THR A 104 5.64 -23.10 62.39
N ALA A 105 6.23 -23.62 63.47
CA ALA A 105 5.48 -24.36 64.49
C ALA A 105 4.57 -23.46 65.34
N ALA A 106 3.34 -23.92 65.59
CA ALA A 106 2.44 -23.36 66.60
C ALA A 106 1.53 -24.45 67.17
N GLY A 107 1.42 -24.53 68.50
CA GLY A 107 0.39 -25.27 69.23
C GLY A 107 0.48 -26.81 69.23
N GLN A 108 0.90 -27.39 70.35
CA GLN A 108 0.52 -28.76 70.69
C GLN A 108 -0.94 -28.77 71.19
N SER A 109 -1.85 -29.39 70.44
CA SER A 109 -3.16 -29.81 70.94
C SER A 109 -3.63 -31.03 70.14
N GLY A 110 -3.91 -32.14 70.82
CA GLY A 110 -4.19 -33.42 70.17
C GLY A 110 -5.53 -33.43 69.41
N ALA A 111 -5.47 -33.59 68.09
CA ALA A 111 -6.63 -33.88 67.25
C ALA A 111 -6.25 -34.92 66.18
N SER A 112 -7.13 -35.89 65.94
CA SER A 112 -6.87 -37.01 65.03
C SER A 112 -6.68 -36.53 63.58
N THR A 113 -5.45 -36.65 63.07
CA THR A 113 -5.16 -36.46 61.65
C THR A 113 -5.72 -37.62 60.85
N LYS A 114 -6.99 -37.52 60.45
CA LYS A 114 -7.59 -38.39 59.43
C LYS A 114 -6.66 -38.41 58.22
N ALA A 115 -6.29 -39.61 57.76
CA ALA A 115 -5.53 -39.76 56.52
C ALA A 115 -6.27 -39.06 55.37
N ALA A 116 -5.52 -38.44 54.46
CA ALA A 116 -6.11 -37.89 53.24
C ALA A 116 -6.93 -38.98 52.52
N PRO A 117 -8.12 -38.67 51.99
CA PRO A 117 -8.93 -39.66 51.30
C PRO A 117 -8.13 -40.28 50.16
N LYS A 118 -8.37 -41.56 49.85
CA LYS A 118 -7.80 -42.24 48.68
C LYS A 118 -8.35 -41.58 47.41
N ALA A 119 -7.74 -40.48 46.99
CA ALA A 119 -7.94 -39.91 45.67
C ALA A 119 -7.45 -40.94 44.65
N ASP A 120 -8.28 -41.21 43.64
CA ASP A 120 -7.84 -42.01 42.51
C ASP A 120 -6.92 -41.17 41.62
N TRP A 121 -5.62 -41.24 41.90
CA TRP A 121 -4.59 -40.55 41.14
C TRP A 121 -4.59 -40.96 39.66
N LYS A 122 -4.97 -42.22 39.35
CA LYS A 122 -5.11 -42.65 37.97
C LYS A 122 -6.26 -41.90 37.31
N TYR A 123 -7.44 -41.80 37.93
CA TYR A 123 -8.55 -41.01 37.42
C TYR A 123 -8.20 -39.52 37.21
N ILE A 124 -7.32 -38.95 38.04
CA ILE A 124 -6.81 -37.58 37.85
C ILE A 124 -5.89 -37.48 36.63
N ASP A 125 -4.90 -38.37 36.51
CA ASP A 125 -3.99 -38.43 35.37
C ASP A 125 -4.73 -38.74 34.05
N ASP A 126 -5.76 -39.59 34.12
CA ASP A 126 -6.68 -39.93 33.03
C ASP A 126 -7.41 -38.66 32.53
N HIS A 127 -7.94 -37.80 33.42
CA HIS A 127 -8.56 -36.52 33.03
C HIS A 127 -7.54 -35.53 32.46
N LEU A 128 -6.31 -35.50 32.98
CA LEU A 128 -5.22 -34.66 32.44
C LEU A 128 -4.79 -35.12 31.04
N ALA A 129 -4.80 -36.42 30.78
CA ALA A 129 -4.57 -36.99 29.45
C ALA A 129 -5.68 -36.58 28.47
N VAL A 130 -6.96 -36.67 28.87
CA VAL A 130 -8.10 -36.26 28.02
C VAL A 130 -8.13 -34.75 27.77
N GLN A 131 -7.81 -33.91 28.77
CA GLN A 131 -7.61 -32.48 28.56
C GLN A 131 -6.48 -32.18 27.56
N SER A 132 -5.40 -32.99 27.60
CA SER A 132 -4.28 -32.86 26.67
C SER A 132 -4.62 -33.34 25.25
N ILE A 133 -5.45 -34.38 25.13
CA ILE A 133 -6.05 -34.85 23.86
C ILE A 133 -6.90 -33.74 23.22
N ILE A 134 -7.84 -33.14 23.97
CA ILE A 134 -8.66 -32.01 23.51
C ILE A 134 -7.76 -30.87 23.03
N ARG A 135 -6.73 -30.49 23.82
CA ARG A 135 -5.79 -29.44 23.43
C ARG A 135 -4.96 -29.82 22.19
N ALA A 136 -4.63 -31.09 21.99
CA ALA A 136 -3.92 -31.56 20.82
C ALA A 136 -4.76 -31.39 19.54
N TYR A 137 -6.04 -31.78 19.53
CA TYR A 137 -6.95 -31.55 18.40
C TYR A 137 -7.14 -30.04 18.14
N GLN A 138 -7.38 -29.23 19.18
CA GLN A 138 -7.47 -27.76 19.03
C GLN A 138 -6.21 -27.13 18.40
N THR A 139 -5.02 -27.70 18.63
CA THR A 139 -3.73 -27.13 18.20
C THR A 139 -3.19 -27.75 16.90
N ARG A 140 -3.63 -28.97 16.53
CA ARG A 140 -3.04 -29.75 15.42
C ARG A 140 -4.04 -30.51 14.54
N GLY A 141 -5.35 -30.47 14.84
CA GLY A 141 -6.37 -31.18 14.05
C GLY A 141 -6.42 -30.74 12.58
N HIS A 142 -6.19 -29.45 12.31
CA HIS A 142 -6.03 -28.92 10.94
C HIS A 142 -4.92 -29.61 10.10
N LEU A 143 -3.94 -30.26 10.73
CA LEU A 143 -2.91 -31.07 10.05
C LEU A 143 -3.45 -32.44 9.60
N ALA A 144 -4.54 -32.90 10.23
CA ALA A 144 -5.23 -34.15 9.99
C ALA A 144 -6.52 -34.01 9.15
N ALA A 145 -7.00 -32.78 8.93
CA ALA A 145 -8.21 -32.48 8.17
C ALA A 145 -8.16 -32.94 6.70
N ASP A 146 -9.28 -33.47 6.20
CA ASP A 146 -9.44 -33.98 4.83
C ASP A 146 -9.74 -32.84 3.84
N LEU A 147 -8.73 -31.99 3.66
CA LEU A 147 -8.80 -30.73 2.93
C LEU A 147 -8.59 -30.88 1.42
N ASP A 148 -7.85 -31.90 0.97
CA ASP A 148 -7.43 -32.02 -0.44
C ASP A 148 -8.38 -32.92 -1.26
N PRO A 149 -9.23 -32.36 -2.16
CA PRO A 149 -10.13 -33.14 -3.01
C PRO A 149 -9.41 -34.03 -4.04
N LEU A 150 -8.09 -33.85 -4.25
CA LEU A 150 -7.27 -34.72 -5.09
C LEU A 150 -6.69 -35.92 -4.31
N GLY A 151 -6.66 -35.85 -2.98
CA GLY A 151 -6.01 -36.81 -2.09
C GLY A 151 -4.53 -37.07 -2.38
N ILE A 152 -3.83 -36.12 -3.01
CA ILE A 152 -2.38 -36.19 -3.28
C ILE A 152 -1.57 -35.75 -2.06
N VAL A 153 -2.08 -34.77 -1.31
CA VAL A 153 -1.55 -34.36 -0.01
C VAL A 153 -2.33 -35.12 1.07
N GLY A 154 -1.86 -36.32 1.42
CA GLY A 154 -2.28 -36.95 2.67
C GLY A 154 -1.90 -36.07 3.87
N PRO A 155 -2.59 -36.17 5.03
CA PRO A 155 -2.32 -35.30 6.18
C PRO A 155 -0.86 -35.32 6.67
N THR A 156 -0.18 -36.46 6.45
CA THR A 156 1.24 -36.71 6.74
C THR A 156 2.19 -36.58 5.53
N GLY A 157 1.68 -36.26 4.33
CA GLY A 157 2.46 -36.16 3.09
C GLY A 157 2.53 -37.43 2.23
N HIS A 158 1.89 -38.54 2.64
CA HIS A 158 1.87 -39.80 1.89
C HIS A 158 0.44 -40.26 1.56
N SER A 159 0.27 -40.88 0.38
CA SER A 159 -1.02 -41.38 -0.13
C SER A 159 -1.21 -42.86 0.28
N LEU A 160 -1.88 -43.11 1.40
CA LEU A 160 -2.18 -44.45 1.94
C LEU A 160 -3.69 -44.73 2.02
N SER A 161 -4.06 -45.92 2.51
CA SER A 161 -5.44 -46.43 2.58
C SER A 161 -6.36 -45.60 3.50
N SER A 162 -7.67 -45.83 3.41
CA SER A 162 -8.69 -45.25 4.30
C SER A 162 -8.30 -45.33 5.78
N ASP A 163 -7.93 -46.52 6.23
CA ASP A 163 -7.80 -46.81 7.65
C ASP A 163 -6.41 -46.43 8.18
N ASP A 164 -5.40 -46.45 7.30
CA ASP A 164 -4.10 -45.84 7.55
C ASP A 164 -4.21 -44.32 7.70
N LYS A 165 -5.02 -43.63 6.89
CA LYS A 165 -5.22 -42.18 7.01
C LYS A 165 -5.73 -41.80 8.40
N LYS A 166 -6.80 -42.44 8.89
CA LYS A 166 -7.31 -42.22 10.25
C LYS A 166 -6.23 -42.51 11.30
N ARG A 167 -5.61 -43.69 11.27
CA ARG A 167 -4.58 -44.08 12.25
C ARG A 167 -3.35 -43.15 12.22
N GLN A 168 -2.94 -42.64 11.06
CA GLN A 168 -1.85 -41.66 10.96
C GLN A 168 -2.27 -40.25 11.42
N ALA A 169 -3.49 -39.81 11.13
CA ALA A 169 -4.06 -38.58 11.67
C ALA A 169 -4.06 -38.59 13.20
N THR A 170 -4.61 -39.63 13.82
CA THR A 170 -4.62 -39.81 15.28
C THR A 170 -3.20 -39.87 15.85
N LYS A 171 -2.23 -40.52 15.17
CA LYS A 171 -0.80 -40.48 15.57
C LYS A 171 -0.18 -39.08 15.47
N ALA A 172 -0.46 -38.33 14.40
CA ALA A 172 0.08 -36.99 14.16
C ALA A 172 -0.48 -35.94 15.13
N VAL A 173 -1.77 -36.05 15.48
CA VAL A 173 -2.44 -35.19 16.47
C VAL A 173 -2.10 -35.63 17.90
N LEU A 174 -2.27 -36.91 18.28
CA LEU A 174 -2.07 -37.29 19.68
C LEU A 174 -0.60 -37.42 20.09
N ARG A 175 0.30 -37.87 19.20
CA ARG A 175 1.73 -38.15 19.44
C ARG A 175 2.02 -38.85 20.78
N GLN A 176 2.21 -38.09 21.85
CA GLN A 176 2.53 -38.56 23.21
C GLN A 176 1.36 -39.28 23.89
N HIS A 177 0.10 -38.99 23.53
CA HIS A 177 -1.09 -39.60 24.13
C HIS A 177 -1.67 -40.77 23.30
N TYR A 178 -0.99 -41.20 22.24
CA TYR A 178 -1.53 -42.21 21.33
C TYR A 178 -1.72 -43.58 22.00
N SER A 179 -0.83 -43.99 22.90
CA SER A 179 -0.98 -45.22 23.70
C SER A 179 -2.09 -45.13 24.76
N TYR A 180 -2.49 -43.92 25.15
CA TYR A 180 -3.50 -43.71 26.17
C TYR A 180 -4.93 -43.89 25.62
N ALA A 181 -5.17 -43.44 24.38
CA ALA A 181 -6.49 -43.36 23.75
C ALA A 181 -7.20 -44.71 23.47
N PHE A 182 -6.58 -45.84 23.81
CA PHE A 182 -7.10 -47.19 23.56
C PHE A 182 -7.27 -48.05 24.82
N ASN A 183 -7.09 -47.49 26.02
CA ASN A 183 -7.17 -48.26 27.28
C ASN A 183 -8.62 -48.49 27.76
N ASP A 184 -9.44 -47.43 27.79
CA ASP A 184 -10.89 -47.53 27.96
C ASP A 184 -11.55 -46.42 27.12
N LEU A 185 -12.30 -46.84 26.11
CA LEU A 185 -12.99 -45.97 25.16
C LEU A 185 -14.37 -45.52 25.64
N ASN A 186 -14.96 -46.21 26.62
CA ASN A 186 -16.29 -45.92 27.17
C ASN A 186 -16.26 -45.15 28.50
N ALA A 187 -15.09 -45.05 29.14
CA ALA A 187 -14.88 -44.25 30.33
C ALA A 187 -15.41 -42.81 30.20
N LEU A 188 -16.16 -42.37 31.23
CA LEU A 188 -16.82 -41.05 31.28
C LEU A 188 -15.88 -39.97 31.83
N PHE A 189 -15.55 -39.02 30.97
CA PHE A 189 -14.65 -37.90 31.26
C PHE A 189 -15.39 -36.59 31.41
N LYS A 190 -14.96 -35.76 32.35
CA LYS A 190 -15.51 -34.42 32.58
C LYS A 190 -14.87 -33.43 31.60
N LEU A 191 -15.69 -32.67 30.88
CA LEU A 191 -15.16 -31.74 29.90
C LEU A 191 -14.51 -30.52 30.59
N PRO A 192 -13.31 -30.09 30.17
CA PRO A 192 -12.68 -28.88 30.69
C PRO A 192 -13.44 -27.64 30.18
N LYS A 193 -13.44 -26.55 30.95
CA LYS A 193 -14.05 -25.25 30.57
C LYS A 193 -13.42 -24.57 29.34
N THR A 194 -12.49 -25.23 28.66
CA THR A 194 -11.76 -24.76 27.48
C THR A 194 -12.13 -25.54 26.21
N THR A 195 -13.31 -26.16 26.18
CA THR A 195 -13.91 -26.73 24.97
C THR A 195 -15.42 -26.57 25.01
N SER A 196 -16.05 -26.49 23.84
CA SER A 196 -17.49 -26.46 23.64
C SER A 196 -18.05 -27.76 23.01
N ILE A 197 -17.25 -28.83 22.90
CA ILE A 197 -17.72 -30.12 22.32
C ILE A 197 -18.90 -30.74 23.07
N GLY A 198 -19.10 -30.43 24.35
CA GLY A 198 -20.26 -30.92 25.10
C GLY A 198 -21.59 -30.27 24.70
N GLY A 199 -21.57 -29.09 24.08
CA GLY A 199 -22.75 -28.22 24.12
C GLY A 199 -23.09 -27.92 25.59
N ASP A 200 -24.24 -28.43 26.07
CA ASP A 200 -24.67 -28.36 27.46
C ASP A 200 -24.19 -29.56 28.32
N GLU A 201 -23.70 -30.62 27.69
CA GLU A 201 -23.21 -31.83 28.37
C GLU A 201 -21.87 -31.57 29.10
N LYS A 202 -21.76 -32.03 30.35
CA LYS A 202 -20.58 -31.81 31.20
C LYS A 202 -19.64 -33.02 31.28
N PHE A 203 -20.12 -34.18 30.87
CA PHE A 203 -19.40 -35.45 30.83
C PHE A 203 -19.69 -36.15 29.50
N LEU A 204 -18.69 -36.81 28.91
CA LEU A 204 -18.83 -37.61 27.69
C LEU A 204 -17.92 -38.86 27.77
N PRO A 205 -18.29 -39.98 27.13
CA PRO A 205 -17.38 -41.10 26.87
C PRO A 205 -16.18 -40.66 26.02
N LEU A 206 -15.03 -41.34 26.16
CA LEU A 206 -13.83 -41.02 25.37
C LEU A 206 -14.06 -41.18 23.85
N THR A 207 -14.88 -42.14 23.42
CA THR A 207 -15.38 -42.27 22.03
C THR A 207 -16.00 -40.99 21.52
N GLU A 208 -17.06 -40.50 22.16
CA GLU A 208 -17.78 -39.31 21.71
C GLU A 208 -16.93 -38.04 21.82
N ILE A 209 -15.98 -37.96 22.76
CA ILE A 209 -14.98 -36.89 22.80
C ILE A 209 -14.11 -36.91 21.53
N LEU A 210 -13.56 -38.06 21.16
CA LEU A 210 -12.73 -38.20 19.95
C LEU A 210 -13.55 -37.92 18.68
N ASP A 211 -14.75 -38.50 18.56
CA ASP A 211 -15.62 -38.31 17.39
C ASP A 211 -16.08 -36.86 17.24
N ARG A 212 -16.35 -36.12 18.32
CA ARG A 212 -16.67 -34.68 18.25
C ARG A 212 -15.45 -33.84 17.87
N LEU A 213 -14.27 -34.16 18.41
CA LEU A 213 -13.03 -33.46 18.05
C LEU A 213 -12.62 -33.72 16.58
N GLU A 214 -12.80 -34.93 16.07
CA GLU A 214 -12.54 -35.25 14.66
C GLU A 214 -13.55 -34.59 13.73
N ARG A 215 -14.84 -34.56 14.07
CA ARG A 215 -15.86 -33.77 13.36
C ARG A 215 -15.50 -32.27 13.32
N ALA A 216 -15.07 -31.69 14.44
CA ALA A 216 -14.80 -30.26 14.59
C ALA A 216 -13.48 -29.76 13.96
N TYR A 217 -12.45 -30.61 13.93
CA TYR A 217 -11.09 -30.19 13.56
C TYR A 217 -10.38 -31.04 12.49
N CYS A 218 -10.89 -32.23 12.16
CA CYS A 218 -10.26 -33.17 11.22
C CYS A 218 -11.16 -33.58 10.05
N SER A 219 -12.31 -32.91 9.87
CA SER A 219 -13.24 -33.13 8.75
C SER A 219 -12.81 -32.34 7.51
N HIS A 220 -13.75 -31.94 6.64
CA HIS A 220 -13.48 -31.02 5.52
C HIS A 220 -13.19 -29.57 5.94
N ILE A 221 -13.18 -29.27 7.26
CA ILE A 221 -12.73 -28.00 7.84
C ILE A 221 -11.51 -28.24 8.73
N GLY A 222 -10.42 -27.48 8.48
CA GLY A 222 -9.28 -27.34 9.37
C GLY A 222 -9.23 -25.92 9.94
N VAL A 223 -9.26 -25.78 11.27
CA VAL A 223 -9.31 -24.47 11.94
C VAL A 223 -7.97 -24.15 12.59
N GLU A 224 -7.25 -23.15 12.08
CA GLU A 224 -6.05 -22.60 12.72
C GLU A 224 -6.39 -21.31 13.47
N TYR A 225 -6.25 -21.36 14.81
CA TYR A 225 -6.57 -20.24 15.69
C TYR A 225 -5.70 -20.14 16.95
N MET A 226 -4.86 -21.14 17.24
CA MET A 226 -4.16 -21.25 18.53
C MET A 226 -2.97 -20.31 18.71
N MET A 227 -2.59 -19.55 17.68
CA MET A 227 -1.71 -18.38 17.78
C MET A 227 -2.39 -17.17 18.42
N ILE A 228 -3.73 -17.12 18.46
CA ILE A 228 -4.48 -16.01 19.06
C ILE A 228 -4.32 -16.03 20.58
N THR A 229 -3.61 -15.03 21.10
CA THR A 229 -3.32 -14.83 22.53
C THR A 229 -4.56 -14.46 23.36
N SER A 230 -5.62 -13.95 22.73
CA SER A 230 -6.84 -13.51 23.41
C SER A 230 -7.79 -14.68 23.65
N VAL A 231 -7.87 -15.15 24.90
CA VAL A 231 -8.76 -16.24 25.35
C VAL A 231 -10.21 -16.03 24.90
N VAL A 232 -10.73 -14.79 24.96
CA VAL A 232 -12.10 -14.45 24.53
C VAL A 232 -12.33 -14.68 23.03
N LYS A 233 -11.31 -14.45 22.20
CA LYS A 233 -11.37 -14.70 20.75
C LYS A 233 -11.30 -16.20 20.45
N SER A 234 -10.36 -16.89 21.09
CA SER A 234 -10.17 -18.35 20.91
C SER A 234 -11.39 -19.15 21.40
N GLU A 235 -12.00 -18.73 22.52
CA GLU A 235 -13.25 -19.31 23.03
C GLU A 235 -14.47 -18.98 22.14
N TRP A 236 -14.48 -17.83 21.47
CA TRP A 236 -15.51 -17.53 20.47
C TRP A 236 -15.39 -18.44 19.24
N ILE A 237 -14.17 -18.73 18.79
CA ILE A 237 -13.92 -19.66 17.67
C ILE A 237 -14.38 -21.08 18.02
N ARG A 238 -14.03 -21.57 19.22
CA ARG A 238 -14.54 -22.86 19.75
C ARG A 238 -16.06 -22.95 19.67
N LYS A 239 -16.77 -21.93 20.15
CA LYS A 239 -18.25 -21.86 20.09
C LYS A 239 -18.84 -21.79 18.69
N HIS A 240 -18.00 -21.66 17.66
CA HIS A 240 -18.40 -21.68 16.25
C HIS A 240 -17.90 -22.92 15.49
N PHE A 241 -17.18 -23.86 16.10
CA PHE A 241 -16.71 -25.09 15.43
C PHE A 241 -16.81 -26.37 16.28
N GLU A 242 -16.67 -26.30 17.60
CA GLU A 242 -16.76 -27.47 18.49
C GLU A 242 -18.20 -27.85 18.86
N VAL A 243 -19.16 -26.91 18.80
CA VAL A 243 -20.55 -27.13 19.26
C VAL A 243 -21.24 -28.17 18.37
N PRO A 244 -21.84 -29.24 18.94
CA PRO A 244 -22.56 -30.25 18.16
C PRO A 244 -23.62 -29.65 17.24
N GLY A 245 -23.68 -30.13 15.99
CA GLY A 245 -24.69 -29.70 15.01
C GLY A 245 -24.55 -28.26 14.49
N ILE A 246 -23.53 -27.48 14.89
CA ILE A 246 -23.41 -26.07 14.49
C ILE A 246 -23.20 -25.88 12.98
N VAL A 247 -22.60 -26.88 12.31
CA VAL A 247 -22.46 -26.95 10.84
C VAL A 247 -23.68 -27.69 10.27
N SER A 248 -24.85 -27.07 10.38
CA SER A 248 -26.10 -27.56 9.78
C SER A 248 -26.79 -26.46 8.97
N PHE A 249 -27.58 -26.88 7.97
CA PHE A 249 -28.25 -26.03 7.00
C PHE A 249 -29.67 -26.54 6.73
N THR A 250 -30.63 -25.64 6.55
CA THR A 250 -32.00 -26.04 6.17
C THR A 250 -32.06 -26.54 4.72
N ALA A 251 -33.16 -27.18 4.33
CA ALA A 251 -33.38 -27.62 2.95
C ALA A 251 -33.30 -26.45 1.95
N GLU A 252 -33.83 -25.28 2.33
CA GLU A 252 -33.82 -24.05 1.53
C GLU A 252 -32.41 -23.47 1.41
N GLU A 253 -31.62 -23.51 2.49
CA GLU A 253 -30.21 -23.12 2.44
C GLU A 253 -29.41 -24.08 1.55
N LYS A 254 -29.60 -25.39 1.69
CA LYS A 254 -28.97 -26.42 0.85
C LYS A 254 -29.29 -26.20 -0.64
N LYS A 255 -30.56 -25.96 -1.00
CA LYS A 255 -30.98 -25.61 -2.38
C LYS A 255 -30.36 -24.28 -2.86
N LEU A 256 -30.26 -23.28 -1.99
CA LEU A 256 -29.65 -21.97 -2.30
C LEU A 256 -28.13 -22.07 -2.51
N ILE A 257 -27.44 -22.99 -1.82
CA ILE A 257 -26.03 -23.30 -2.07
C ILE A 257 -25.88 -23.95 -3.45
N LEU A 258 -26.74 -24.94 -3.79
CA LEU A 258 -26.74 -25.57 -5.11
C LEU A 258 -27.02 -24.56 -6.23
N GLU A 259 -28.02 -23.68 -6.08
CA GLU A 259 -28.33 -22.65 -7.09
C GLU A 259 -27.13 -21.72 -7.37
N ARG A 260 -26.34 -21.37 -6.33
CA ARG A 260 -25.11 -20.57 -6.47
C ARG A 260 -24.00 -21.35 -7.19
N LEU A 261 -23.85 -22.63 -6.87
CA LEU A 261 -22.82 -23.51 -7.40
C LEU A 261 -23.10 -23.89 -8.88
N THR A 262 -24.34 -24.24 -9.22
CA THR A 262 -24.81 -24.46 -10.60
C THR A 262 -24.56 -23.24 -11.48
N ARG A 263 -24.83 -22.02 -10.98
CA ARG A 263 -24.51 -20.78 -11.69
C ARG A 263 -23.00 -20.57 -11.89
N SER A 264 -22.17 -21.01 -10.94
CA SER A 264 -20.72 -20.94 -11.03
C SER A 264 -20.19 -21.83 -12.15
N THR A 265 -20.40 -23.14 -12.05
CA THR A 265 -19.86 -24.11 -13.00
C THR A 265 -20.53 -24.00 -14.37
N GLY A 266 -21.84 -23.72 -14.42
CA GLY A 266 -22.56 -23.48 -15.67
C GLY A 266 -22.02 -22.29 -16.47
N PHE A 267 -21.47 -21.27 -15.80
CA PHE A 267 -20.86 -20.12 -16.47
C PHE A 267 -19.52 -20.47 -17.12
N GLU A 268 -18.65 -21.21 -16.40
CA GLU A 268 -17.37 -21.68 -16.96
C GLU A 268 -17.58 -22.66 -18.12
N ASN A 269 -18.51 -23.62 -17.96
CA ASN A 269 -18.91 -24.56 -19.01
C ASN A 269 -19.42 -23.82 -20.26
N PHE A 270 -20.20 -22.75 -20.08
CA PHE A 270 -20.69 -21.93 -21.19
C PHE A 270 -19.56 -21.20 -21.92
N LEU A 271 -18.63 -20.59 -21.18
CA LEU A 271 -17.46 -19.95 -21.79
C LEU A 271 -16.58 -20.96 -22.52
N ALA A 272 -16.35 -22.15 -21.95
CA ALA A 272 -15.60 -23.23 -22.60
C ALA A 272 -16.25 -23.70 -23.91
N LYS A 273 -17.60 -23.78 -23.94
CA LYS A 273 -18.41 -24.21 -25.09
C LYS A 273 -18.50 -23.17 -26.20
N LYS A 274 -18.43 -21.87 -25.88
CA LYS A 274 -18.58 -20.76 -26.85
C LYS A 274 -17.26 -20.11 -27.28
N PHE A 275 -16.23 -20.14 -26.43
CA PHE A 275 -14.96 -19.45 -26.62
C PHE A 275 -13.78 -20.36 -26.25
N SER A 276 -13.71 -21.55 -26.87
CA SER A 276 -12.74 -22.60 -26.54
C SER A 276 -11.27 -22.18 -26.71
N SER A 277 -10.97 -21.24 -27.61
CA SER A 277 -9.63 -20.69 -27.85
C SER A 277 -9.24 -19.54 -26.91
N GLU A 278 -10.18 -19.02 -26.10
CA GLU A 278 -10.00 -17.78 -25.35
C GLU A 278 -9.54 -18.03 -23.91
N LYS A 279 -8.49 -17.31 -23.51
CA LYS A 279 -7.96 -17.35 -22.14
C LYS A 279 -8.93 -16.64 -21.20
N ARG A 280 -9.60 -17.40 -20.32
CA ARG A 280 -10.61 -16.92 -19.37
C ARG A 280 -10.17 -17.00 -17.90
N PHE A 281 -9.18 -17.84 -17.59
CA PHE A 281 -8.72 -18.13 -16.22
C PHE A 281 -9.86 -18.63 -15.31
N GLY A 282 -10.58 -19.65 -15.78
CA GLY A 282 -11.82 -20.17 -15.20
C GLY A 282 -11.68 -20.69 -13.77
N LEU A 283 -12.78 -20.63 -13.02
CA LEU A 283 -12.82 -21.02 -11.60
C LEU A 283 -12.79 -22.55 -11.37
N GLU A 284 -13.04 -23.35 -12.42
CA GLU A 284 -13.24 -24.80 -12.41
C GLU A 284 -12.28 -25.57 -11.48
N GLY A 285 -12.84 -26.21 -10.45
CA GLY A 285 -12.11 -26.91 -9.38
C GLY A 285 -11.97 -26.11 -8.08
N CYS A 286 -12.48 -24.87 -8.06
CA CYS A 286 -12.64 -24.00 -6.89
C CYS A 286 -14.02 -23.30 -6.86
N ASP A 287 -15.02 -23.89 -7.54
CA ASP A 287 -16.36 -23.33 -7.80
C ASP A 287 -17.10 -22.82 -6.54
N SER A 288 -16.86 -23.45 -5.39
CA SER A 288 -17.39 -23.07 -4.08
C SER A 288 -17.03 -21.64 -3.63
N MET A 289 -16.05 -20.98 -4.27
CA MET A 289 -15.76 -19.55 -4.08
C MET A 289 -16.98 -18.66 -4.36
N ILE A 290 -17.84 -18.98 -5.33
CA ILE A 290 -19.03 -18.17 -5.64
C ILE A 290 -20.08 -18.26 -4.51
N PRO A 291 -20.45 -19.45 -4.00
CA PRO A 291 -21.17 -19.60 -2.73
C PRO A 291 -20.55 -18.83 -1.55
N ILE A 292 -19.23 -18.94 -1.34
CA ILE A 292 -18.49 -18.23 -0.27
C ILE A 292 -18.65 -16.72 -0.39
N MET A 293 -18.30 -16.13 -1.53
CA MET A 293 -18.41 -14.69 -1.77
C MET A 293 -19.86 -14.20 -1.63
N LYS A 294 -20.83 -15.01 -2.05
CA LYS A 294 -22.24 -14.70 -1.85
C LYS A 294 -22.63 -14.72 -0.37
N GLU A 295 -22.14 -15.66 0.44
CA GLU A 295 -22.47 -15.73 1.86
C GLU A 295 -21.77 -14.64 2.69
N ILE A 296 -20.51 -14.31 2.39
CA ILE A 296 -19.80 -13.16 2.99
C ILE A 296 -20.63 -11.89 2.84
N ILE A 297 -21.10 -11.60 1.61
CA ILE A 297 -21.91 -10.42 1.31
C ILE A 297 -23.28 -10.47 2.01
N ASP A 298 -23.92 -11.64 2.08
CA ASP A 298 -25.24 -11.77 2.71
C ASP A 298 -25.16 -11.63 4.23
N GLN A 299 -24.24 -12.31 4.90
CA GLN A 299 -24.06 -12.20 6.35
C GLN A 299 -23.58 -10.80 6.74
N SER A 300 -22.61 -10.22 6.03
CA SER A 300 -22.15 -8.85 6.29
C SER A 300 -23.25 -7.81 6.09
N SER A 301 -24.12 -7.99 5.08
CA SER A 301 -25.29 -7.12 4.85
C SER A 301 -26.34 -7.26 5.96
N ARG A 302 -26.53 -8.45 6.58
CA ARG A 302 -27.34 -8.61 7.80
C ARG A 302 -26.73 -7.86 8.98
N LEU A 303 -25.41 -7.95 9.14
CA LEU A 303 -24.64 -7.33 10.23
C LEU A 303 -24.44 -5.81 10.08
N GLY A 304 -24.79 -5.22 8.94
CA GLY A 304 -24.91 -3.75 8.76
C GLY A 304 -24.09 -3.14 7.62
N VAL A 305 -23.25 -3.94 6.95
CA VAL A 305 -22.39 -3.49 5.85
C VAL A 305 -23.21 -3.02 4.65
N LYS A 306 -22.87 -1.83 4.13
CA LYS A 306 -23.55 -1.13 3.02
C LYS A 306 -22.68 -0.99 1.76
N SER A 307 -21.38 -1.25 1.87
CA SER A 307 -20.41 -1.23 0.76
C SER A 307 -19.42 -2.38 0.92
N VAL A 308 -19.17 -3.13 -0.16
CA VAL A 308 -18.15 -4.19 -0.22
C VAL A 308 -17.18 -3.87 -1.33
N HIS A 309 -15.90 -3.71 -0.98
CA HIS A 309 -14.82 -3.47 -1.94
C HIS A 309 -14.01 -4.76 -2.13
N ILE A 310 -13.72 -5.10 -3.37
CA ILE A 310 -13.09 -6.36 -3.76
C ILE A 310 -11.79 -6.07 -4.51
N GLY A 311 -10.68 -6.62 -4.00
CA GLY A 311 -9.46 -6.83 -4.76
C GLY A 311 -9.37 -8.28 -5.18
N MET A 312 -9.02 -8.56 -6.45
CA MET A 312 -8.79 -9.94 -6.88
C MET A 312 -7.86 -10.06 -8.08
N ALA A 313 -7.24 -11.23 -8.22
CA ALA A 313 -6.46 -11.63 -9.39
C ALA A 313 -7.35 -11.99 -10.61
N HIS A 314 -6.78 -12.71 -11.58
CA HIS A 314 -7.45 -13.21 -12.79
C HIS A 314 -8.44 -14.36 -12.50
N ARG A 315 -8.11 -15.25 -11.57
CA ARG A 315 -8.76 -16.56 -11.40
C ARG A 315 -10.24 -16.41 -11.01
N GLY A 316 -11.14 -16.91 -11.85
CA GLY A 316 -12.58 -16.82 -11.66
C GLY A 316 -13.15 -15.39 -11.72
N ARG A 317 -12.39 -14.38 -12.16
CA ARG A 317 -12.83 -12.97 -12.13
C ARG A 317 -14.12 -12.74 -12.92
N LEU A 318 -14.22 -13.32 -14.12
CA LEU A 318 -15.42 -13.19 -14.94
C LEU A 318 -16.67 -13.76 -14.24
N ASN A 319 -16.50 -14.83 -13.45
CA ASN A 319 -17.54 -15.45 -12.64
C ASN A 319 -17.93 -14.58 -11.43
N VAL A 320 -16.95 -13.93 -10.79
CA VAL A 320 -17.22 -12.90 -9.76
C VAL A 320 -17.96 -11.70 -10.37
N LEU A 321 -17.60 -11.23 -11.56
CA LEU A 321 -18.29 -10.12 -12.23
C LEU A 321 -19.73 -10.50 -12.61
N SER A 322 -19.97 -11.68 -13.18
CA SER A 322 -21.31 -12.13 -13.63
C SER A 322 -22.22 -12.58 -12.48
N ASN A 323 -21.73 -13.44 -11.57
CA ASN A 323 -22.55 -14.08 -10.54
C ASN A 323 -22.52 -13.37 -9.19
N VAL A 324 -21.37 -12.80 -8.78
CA VAL A 324 -21.27 -12.04 -7.52
C VAL A 324 -21.68 -10.58 -7.72
N CYS A 325 -21.10 -9.85 -8.68
CA CYS A 325 -21.30 -8.41 -8.87
C CYS A 325 -22.56 -8.06 -9.69
N ARG A 326 -22.97 -8.97 -10.59
CA ARG A 326 -24.06 -8.80 -11.56
C ARG A 326 -23.80 -7.69 -12.60
N LYS A 327 -22.59 -7.63 -13.17
CA LYS A 327 -22.39 -6.95 -14.46
C LYS A 327 -23.26 -7.65 -15.53
N PRO A 328 -23.93 -6.93 -16.44
CA PRO A 328 -24.75 -7.55 -17.49
C PRO A 328 -23.96 -8.58 -18.30
N LEU A 329 -24.57 -9.74 -18.54
CA LEU A 329 -23.89 -10.83 -19.26
C LEU A 329 -23.58 -10.44 -20.71
N SER A 330 -24.47 -9.72 -21.39
CA SER A 330 -24.24 -9.25 -22.77
C SER A 330 -23.01 -8.32 -22.87
N GLU A 331 -22.85 -7.36 -21.95
CA GLU A 331 -21.67 -6.50 -21.85
C GLU A 331 -20.37 -7.26 -21.55
N LEU A 332 -20.44 -8.35 -20.79
CA LEU A 332 -19.26 -9.15 -20.42
C LEU A 332 -18.86 -10.09 -21.58
N LEU A 333 -19.85 -10.69 -22.25
CA LEU A 333 -19.66 -11.59 -23.38
C LEU A 333 -19.22 -10.85 -24.65
N SER A 334 -19.63 -9.57 -24.85
CA SER A 334 -19.17 -8.80 -26.00
C SER A 334 -17.66 -8.49 -25.96
N GLN A 335 -17.03 -8.50 -24.77
CA GLN A 335 -15.58 -8.38 -24.60
C GLN A 335 -14.80 -9.64 -25.07
N PHE A 336 -15.48 -10.64 -25.62
CA PHE A 336 -14.88 -11.76 -26.37
C PHE A 336 -14.96 -11.58 -27.89
N ASN A 337 -15.73 -10.60 -28.37
CA ASN A 337 -15.82 -10.22 -29.78
C ASN A 337 -14.82 -9.09 -30.08
N VAL A 338 -14.50 -8.89 -31.36
CA VAL A 338 -13.76 -7.70 -31.80
C VAL A 338 -14.71 -6.49 -31.81
N ILE A 339 -14.59 -5.63 -30.81
CA ILE A 339 -15.41 -4.42 -30.62
C ILE A 339 -14.52 -3.22 -30.30
N SER A 340 -14.93 -2.02 -30.72
CA SER A 340 -14.18 -0.78 -30.46
C SER A 340 -14.64 -0.06 -29.18
N ALA A 341 -13.70 0.61 -28.52
CA ALA A 341 -14.04 1.60 -27.51
C ALA A 341 -14.67 2.84 -28.18
N SER A 342 -15.60 3.49 -27.49
CA SER A 342 -16.30 4.72 -27.92
C SER A 342 -15.97 5.94 -27.05
N ASP A 343 -15.14 5.76 -26.03
CA ASP A 343 -14.56 6.78 -25.17
C ASP A 343 -13.02 6.61 -25.09
N TRP A 344 -12.35 7.58 -24.48
CA TRP A 344 -10.87 7.61 -24.43
C TRP A 344 -10.27 6.50 -23.56
N GLY A 345 -9.01 6.17 -23.83
CA GLY A 345 -8.21 5.18 -23.11
C GLY A 345 -7.75 4.03 -24.01
N SER A 346 -6.65 3.36 -23.61
CA SER A 346 -6.13 2.16 -24.29
C SER A 346 -6.99 0.92 -24.04
N GLY A 347 -7.81 0.94 -22.98
CA GLY A 347 -8.32 -0.28 -22.37
C GLY A 347 -7.20 -1.13 -21.76
N ASP A 348 -7.55 -2.38 -21.48
CA ASP A 348 -6.78 -3.43 -20.81
C ASP A 348 -7.48 -4.79 -21.08
N VAL A 349 -6.94 -5.90 -20.61
CA VAL A 349 -7.51 -7.24 -20.83
C VAL A 349 -8.76 -7.54 -19.99
N LYS A 350 -9.66 -8.37 -20.54
CA LYS A 350 -10.98 -8.74 -19.97
C LYS A 350 -10.97 -9.30 -18.53
N TYR A 351 -9.82 -9.74 -18.03
CA TYR A 351 -9.63 -10.23 -16.65
C TYR A 351 -8.93 -9.21 -15.72
N HIS A 352 -8.83 -7.95 -16.12
CA HIS A 352 -8.47 -6.81 -15.25
C HIS A 352 -9.68 -5.89 -14.94
N LEU A 353 -10.81 -6.08 -15.63
CA LEU A 353 -12.04 -5.28 -15.52
C LEU A 353 -12.39 -4.91 -14.07
N GLY A 354 -12.44 -3.60 -13.79
CA GLY A 354 -13.10 -3.05 -12.60
C GLY A 354 -14.62 -3.00 -12.78
N THR A 355 -15.35 -2.76 -11.69
CA THR A 355 -16.79 -2.45 -11.77
C THR A 355 -17.30 -1.77 -10.52
N PHE A 356 -18.40 -1.02 -10.64
CA PHE A 356 -19.17 -0.47 -9.54
C PHE A 356 -20.66 -0.78 -9.76
N THR A 357 -21.29 -1.52 -8.84
CA THR A 357 -22.74 -1.78 -8.90
C THR A 357 -23.43 -1.40 -7.59
N LYS A 358 -24.59 -0.74 -7.70
CA LYS A 358 -25.56 -0.56 -6.61
C LYS A 358 -26.69 -1.56 -6.84
N ARG A 359 -26.99 -2.46 -5.89
CA ARG A 359 -28.05 -3.46 -6.07
C ARG A 359 -28.79 -3.79 -4.79
N TYR A 360 -30.01 -4.31 -4.93
CA TYR A 360 -30.78 -4.86 -3.83
C TYR A 360 -30.39 -6.30 -3.55
N ASN A 361 -29.93 -6.59 -2.33
CA ASN A 361 -29.62 -7.95 -1.92
C ASN A 361 -30.90 -8.68 -1.45
N ARG A 362 -31.42 -9.56 -2.31
CA ARG A 362 -32.63 -10.35 -2.07
C ARG A 362 -32.60 -11.16 -0.76
N GLN A 363 -31.42 -11.62 -0.32
CA GLN A 363 -31.24 -12.46 0.87
C GLN A 363 -31.23 -11.68 2.20
N THR A 364 -31.21 -10.35 2.13
CA THR A 364 -31.19 -9.45 3.30
C THR A 364 -32.19 -8.29 3.21
N LYS A 365 -32.88 -8.15 2.09
CA LYS A 365 -33.82 -7.05 1.77
C LYS A 365 -33.19 -5.65 1.95
N ARG A 366 -31.88 -5.53 1.67
CA ARG A 366 -31.09 -4.29 1.84
C ARG A 366 -30.32 -3.92 0.56
N PRO A 367 -30.16 -2.62 0.24
CA PRO A 367 -29.27 -2.17 -0.82
C PRO A 367 -27.81 -2.30 -0.39
N VAL A 368 -26.97 -2.85 -1.28
CA VAL A 368 -25.52 -3.03 -1.09
C VAL A 368 -24.80 -2.44 -2.31
N ARG A 369 -23.74 -1.66 -2.07
CA ARG A 369 -22.77 -1.29 -3.12
C ARG A 369 -21.70 -2.38 -3.20
N ILE A 370 -21.34 -2.79 -4.41
CA ILE A 370 -20.23 -3.71 -4.67
C ILE A 370 -19.28 -3.02 -5.64
N THR A 371 -18.00 -3.09 -5.34
CA THR A 371 -16.93 -2.49 -6.14
C THR A 371 -15.82 -3.50 -6.33
N VAL A 372 -15.42 -3.76 -7.58
CA VAL A 372 -14.18 -4.47 -7.89
C VAL A 372 -13.20 -3.45 -8.44
N VAL A 373 -12.02 -3.34 -7.82
CA VAL A 373 -10.98 -2.40 -8.27
C VAL A 373 -10.27 -3.00 -9.49
N ALA A 374 -10.01 -2.17 -10.51
CA ALA A 374 -9.21 -2.57 -11.67
C ALA A 374 -7.74 -2.76 -11.26
N ASN A 375 -7.05 -3.73 -11.86
CA ASN A 375 -5.69 -4.08 -11.46
C ASN A 375 -4.87 -4.61 -12.64
N PRO A 376 -3.54 -4.46 -12.62
CA PRO A 376 -2.65 -5.07 -13.60
C PRO A 376 -2.48 -6.58 -13.34
N SER A 377 -1.71 -7.25 -14.20
CA SER A 377 -1.26 -8.63 -14.02
C SER A 377 -0.30 -8.83 -12.84
N HIS A 378 0.20 -7.73 -12.24
CA HIS A 378 1.11 -7.77 -11.09
C HIS A 378 0.28 -8.15 -9.86
N LEU A 379 0.31 -9.44 -9.53
CA LEU A 379 -0.54 -10.04 -8.50
C LEU A 379 -0.33 -9.36 -7.14
N GLU A 380 -1.39 -9.29 -6.34
CA GLU A 380 -1.38 -8.73 -4.97
C GLU A 380 -1.15 -7.21 -4.85
N PHE A 381 -0.61 -6.51 -5.85
CA PHE A 381 -0.43 -5.04 -5.79
C PHE A 381 -1.75 -4.23 -5.74
N VAL A 382 -2.89 -4.86 -6.03
CA VAL A 382 -4.23 -4.26 -5.83
C VAL A 382 -4.68 -4.23 -4.36
N ASN A 383 -4.10 -5.09 -3.50
CA ASN A 383 -4.48 -5.22 -2.10
C ASN A 383 -4.42 -3.89 -1.32
N PRO A 384 -3.30 -3.12 -1.32
CA PRO A 384 -3.24 -1.85 -0.61
C PRO A 384 -4.21 -0.81 -1.21
N VAL A 385 -4.37 -0.79 -2.53
CA VAL A 385 -5.29 0.13 -3.24
C VAL A 385 -6.74 -0.08 -2.79
N VAL A 386 -7.16 -1.33 -2.58
CA VAL A 386 -8.49 -1.67 -2.06
C VAL A 386 -8.64 -1.27 -0.59
N LEU A 387 -7.60 -1.45 0.24
CA LEU A 387 -7.62 -1.05 1.65
C LEU A 387 -7.72 0.47 1.81
N GLY A 388 -6.92 1.24 1.07
CA GLY A 388 -6.96 2.71 1.12
C GLY A 388 -8.26 3.30 0.61
N LYS A 389 -8.78 2.77 -0.50
CA LYS A 389 -10.12 3.11 -1.01
C LYS A 389 -11.23 2.77 -0.02
N THR A 390 -11.05 1.71 0.76
CA THR A 390 -11.97 1.32 1.84
C THR A 390 -11.92 2.30 3.00
N ARG A 391 -10.74 2.70 3.48
CA ARG A 391 -10.59 3.75 4.51
C ARG A 391 -11.21 5.08 4.08
N ALA A 392 -11.07 5.47 2.82
CA ALA A 392 -11.67 6.70 2.29
C ALA A 392 -13.22 6.66 2.22
N GLU A 393 -13.82 5.55 1.77
CA GLU A 393 -15.30 5.38 1.81
C GLU A 393 -15.82 5.24 3.26
N MET A 394 -15.01 4.73 4.20
CA MET A 394 -15.32 4.75 5.64
C MET A 394 -15.37 6.18 6.17
N TYR A 395 -14.31 6.97 5.93
CA TYR A 395 -14.24 8.39 6.27
C TYR A 395 -15.48 9.15 5.75
N ARG A 396 -15.79 9.01 4.45
CA ARG A 396 -16.94 9.67 3.79
C ARG A 396 -18.33 9.24 4.31
N ARG A 397 -18.41 8.20 5.13
CA ARG A 397 -19.65 7.68 5.73
C ARG A 397 -19.75 7.90 7.23
N GLY A 398 -18.78 8.59 7.83
CA GLY A 398 -18.61 8.64 9.29
C GLY A 398 -18.53 7.22 9.88
N ASP A 399 -17.76 6.34 9.26
CA ASP A 399 -17.64 4.92 9.63
C ASP A 399 -16.37 4.65 10.44
N TYR A 400 -16.11 5.47 11.45
CA TYR A 400 -14.95 5.38 12.36
C TYR A 400 -14.88 4.07 13.20
N GLN A 401 -15.82 3.15 12.97
CA GLN A 401 -15.90 1.83 13.59
C GLN A 401 -15.89 0.69 12.54
N GLY A 402 -15.83 1.02 11.24
CA GLY A 402 -15.77 0.07 10.13
C GLY A 402 -16.99 -0.84 9.94
N ASN A 403 -18.17 -0.43 10.41
CA ASN A 403 -19.38 -1.25 10.40
C ASN A 403 -20.18 -1.16 9.08
N LYS A 404 -19.94 -0.13 8.26
CA LYS A 404 -20.68 0.17 7.02
C LYS A 404 -19.90 -0.23 5.76
N VAL A 405 -18.58 -0.38 5.82
CA VAL A 405 -17.71 -0.76 4.69
C VAL A 405 -16.88 -2.00 5.03
N LEU A 406 -16.76 -2.93 4.07
CA LEU A 406 -16.00 -4.17 4.17
C LEU A 406 -15.02 -4.31 2.99
N PRO A 407 -13.70 -4.48 3.22
CA PRO A 407 -12.80 -4.98 2.20
C PRO A 407 -12.81 -6.52 2.17
N VAL A 408 -12.77 -7.07 0.97
CA VAL A 408 -12.56 -8.50 0.70
C VAL A 408 -11.44 -8.62 -0.32
N LEU A 409 -10.44 -9.46 -0.05
CA LEU A 409 -9.31 -9.69 -0.95
C LEU A 409 -9.27 -11.15 -1.38
N ILE A 410 -9.07 -11.39 -2.68
CA ILE A 410 -9.11 -12.73 -3.27
C ILE A 410 -7.78 -13.03 -3.96
N HIS A 411 -7.10 -14.07 -3.48
CA HIS A 411 -5.69 -14.36 -3.75
C HIS A 411 -5.51 -15.73 -4.44
N GLY A 412 -4.38 -15.94 -5.13
CA GLY A 412 -3.91 -17.28 -5.48
C GLY A 412 -2.95 -17.83 -4.41
N ASP A 413 -2.85 -19.15 -4.23
CA ASP A 413 -1.97 -19.73 -3.20
C ASP A 413 -0.50 -19.30 -3.36
N ALA A 414 0.06 -19.47 -4.55
CA ALA A 414 1.46 -19.10 -4.82
C ALA A 414 1.74 -17.58 -4.75
N SER A 415 0.75 -16.72 -5.03
CA SER A 415 0.92 -15.27 -4.92
C SER A 415 0.76 -14.76 -3.49
N PHE A 416 -0.16 -15.34 -2.72
CA PHE A 416 -0.39 -14.99 -1.30
C PHE A 416 0.86 -15.22 -0.44
N CYS A 417 1.59 -16.32 -0.66
CA CYS A 417 2.84 -16.61 0.05
C CYS A 417 4.10 -16.05 -0.62
N GLY A 418 4.04 -15.71 -1.91
CA GLY A 418 5.21 -15.32 -2.72
C GLY A 418 5.42 -13.82 -2.96
N GLN A 419 4.44 -12.96 -2.64
CA GLN A 419 4.54 -11.51 -2.88
C GLN A 419 4.61 -10.72 -1.56
N GLY A 420 5.72 -9.99 -1.33
CA GLY A 420 5.95 -9.20 -0.10
C GLY A 420 4.85 -8.16 0.20
N ILE A 421 4.22 -7.63 -0.85
CA ILE A 421 3.10 -6.68 -0.73
C ILE A 421 1.89 -7.25 0.02
N VAL A 422 1.74 -8.59 0.11
CA VAL A 422 0.71 -9.26 0.93
C VAL A 422 1.00 -9.07 2.41
N PHE A 423 2.26 -9.33 2.83
CA PHE A 423 2.72 -9.11 4.19
C PHE A 423 2.55 -7.64 4.59
N GLU A 424 3.01 -6.71 3.75
CA GLU A 424 2.87 -5.27 4.01
C GLU A 424 1.39 -4.87 4.15
N SER A 425 0.52 -5.31 3.24
CA SER A 425 -0.92 -5.00 3.26
C SER A 425 -1.62 -5.52 4.52
N ILE A 426 -1.33 -6.75 4.94
CA ILE A 426 -1.89 -7.35 6.16
C ILE A 426 -1.33 -6.64 7.40
N HIS A 427 -0.07 -6.21 7.38
CA HIS A 427 0.55 -5.47 8.48
C HIS A 427 -0.09 -4.10 8.74
N LEU A 428 -0.71 -3.47 7.73
CA LEU A 428 -1.48 -2.23 7.90
C LEU A 428 -2.80 -2.41 8.68
N SER A 429 -3.31 -3.63 8.82
CA SER A 429 -4.68 -3.91 9.32
C SER A 429 -5.00 -3.36 10.71
N ASP A 430 -3.99 -3.23 11.58
CA ASP A 430 -4.12 -2.77 12.97
C ASP A 430 -3.46 -1.40 13.24
N LEU A 431 -2.88 -0.74 12.23
CA LEU A 431 -2.30 0.59 12.39
C LEU A 431 -3.41 1.66 12.39
N PRO A 432 -3.46 2.60 13.37
CA PRO A 432 -4.60 3.52 13.55
C PRO A 432 -5.03 4.29 12.30
N GLU A 433 -4.05 4.75 11.50
CA GLU A 433 -4.28 5.61 10.32
C GLU A 433 -4.46 4.84 8.99
N TYR A 434 -4.39 3.50 9.05
CA TYR A 434 -4.52 2.61 7.89
C TYR A 434 -5.59 1.52 8.08
N THR A 435 -5.99 1.23 9.33
CA THR A 435 -6.92 0.14 9.63
C THR A 435 -8.27 0.29 8.91
N THR A 436 -8.68 -0.80 8.27
CA THR A 436 -10.00 -1.02 7.67
C THR A 436 -10.95 -1.79 8.60
N HIS A 437 -10.57 -1.93 9.88
CA HIS A 437 -11.32 -2.66 10.91
C HIS A 437 -11.61 -4.12 10.50
N GLY A 438 -10.59 -4.79 9.95
CA GLY A 438 -10.61 -6.19 9.55
C GLY A 438 -10.99 -6.42 8.09
N THR A 439 -10.23 -7.29 7.42
CA THR A 439 -10.35 -7.71 6.02
C THR A 439 -10.68 -9.20 5.94
N ILE A 440 -11.57 -9.58 5.02
CA ILE A 440 -11.83 -11.00 4.76
C ILE A 440 -10.99 -11.43 3.55
N HIS A 441 -10.04 -12.33 3.77
CA HIS A 441 -9.17 -12.88 2.75
C HIS A 441 -9.73 -14.22 2.26
N VAL A 442 -9.74 -14.43 0.95
CA VAL A 442 -10.19 -15.66 0.31
C VAL A 442 -9.07 -16.16 -0.62
N VAL A 443 -8.41 -17.24 -0.25
CA VAL A 443 -7.32 -17.82 -1.05
C VAL A 443 -7.86 -18.96 -1.90
N ILE A 444 -7.70 -18.84 -3.22
CA ILE A 444 -8.06 -19.87 -4.20
C ILE A 444 -6.89 -20.86 -4.29
N ASN A 445 -6.77 -21.72 -3.27
CA ASN A 445 -5.67 -22.66 -3.13
C ASN A 445 -5.89 -23.89 -4.01
N ASN A 446 -5.57 -23.69 -5.28
CA ASN A 446 -5.73 -24.65 -6.36
C ASN A 446 -4.51 -25.56 -6.51
N GLN A 447 -3.59 -25.49 -5.53
CA GLN A 447 -2.41 -26.35 -5.37
C GLN A 447 -1.39 -26.29 -6.52
N VAL A 448 -1.35 -25.19 -7.31
CA VAL A 448 -0.33 -25.00 -8.36
C VAL A 448 -0.18 -23.53 -8.79
N GLY A 449 1.04 -22.99 -8.70
CA GLY A 449 1.40 -21.66 -9.20
C GLY A 449 1.98 -21.70 -10.62
N PHE A 450 1.17 -21.43 -11.64
CA PHE A 450 1.51 -21.69 -13.06
C PHE A 450 1.78 -23.19 -13.30
N THR A 451 3.03 -23.62 -13.21
CA THR A 451 3.53 -25.02 -13.25
C THR A 451 4.37 -25.39 -12.00
N THR A 452 4.37 -24.54 -10.98
CA THR A 452 5.15 -24.71 -9.74
C THR A 452 4.31 -25.39 -8.66
N ASP A 453 4.75 -26.56 -8.21
CA ASP A 453 4.15 -27.30 -7.10
C ASP A 453 4.20 -26.52 -5.77
N PRO A 454 3.24 -26.75 -4.84
CA PRO A 454 3.24 -26.18 -3.49
C PRO A 454 4.52 -26.41 -2.68
N ARG A 455 5.25 -27.49 -2.98
CA ARG A 455 6.53 -27.85 -2.36
C ARG A 455 7.71 -26.96 -2.76
N TYR A 456 7.54 -26.15 -3.81
CA TYR A 456 8.56 -25.25 -4.36
C TYR A 456 8.14 -23.77 -4.32
N SER A 457 6.88 -23.46 -4.01
CA SER A 457 6.36 -22.08 -3.96
C SER A 457 6.45 -21.41 -2.59
N ARG A 458 6.78 -22.15 -1.51
CA ARG A 458 6.86 -21.62 -0.14
C ARG A 458 7.75 -22.47 0.77
N SER A 459 8.14 -21.89 1.92
CA SER A 459 8.94 -22.54 2.97
C SER A 459 8.11 -23.03 4.18
N SER A 460 6.79 -23.12 4.04
CA SER A 460 5.85 -23.45 5.12
C SER A 460 4.70 -24.35 4.63
N ARG A 461 3.92 -24.94 5.55
CA ARG A 461 2.91 -25.95 5.18
C ARG A 461 1.77 -25.35 4.37
N TYR A 462 1.23 -24.21 4.78
CA TYR A 462 0.09 -23.57 4.12
C TYR A 462 0.52 -22.27 3.43
N CYS A 463 -0.10 -21.95 2.29
CA CYS A 463 0.11 -20.65 1.63
C CYS A 463 -0.33 -19.48 2.51
N THR A 464 -1.25 -19.72 3.45
CA THR A 464 -1.85 -18.74 4.34
C THR A 464 -1.01 -18.37 5.56
N ASP A 465 0.15 -19.00 5.76
CA ASP A 465 1.01 -18.79 6.93
C ASP A 465 1.50 -17.33 7.10
N VAL A 466 1.51 -16.53 6.02
CA VAL A 466 1.77 -15.08 6.05
C VAL A 466 0.80 -14.32 6.97
N ALA A 467 -0.48 -14.75 7.06
CA ALA A 467 -1.50 -14.09 7.87
C ALA A 467 -1.31 -14.27 9.39
N ARG A 468 -0.41 -15.20 9.81
CA ARG A 468 -0.04 -15.38 11.21
C ARG A 468 0.62 -14.12 11.82
N VAL A 469 1.19 -13.22 11.01
CA VAL A 469 1.83 -11.97 11.49
C VAL A 469 0.89 -11.07 12.31
N VAL A 470 -0.41 -11.03 11.98
CA VAL A 470 -1.44 -10.30 12.76
C VAL A 470 -2.32 -11.23 13.60
N ASN A 471 -1.96 -12.52 13.71
CA ASN A 471 -2.74 -13.57 14.36
C ASN A 471 -4.19 -13.67 13.83
N ALA A 472 -4.41 -13.45 12.53
CA ALA A 472 -5.70 -13.67 11.90
C ALA A 472 -6.03 -15.19 11.91
N PRO A 473 -7.23 -15.61 12.31
CA PRO A 473 -7.63 -17.02 12.22
C PRO A 473 -7.74 -17.44 10.75
N ILE A 474 -7.41 -18.70 10.49
CA ILE A 474 -7.39 -19.29 9.15
C ILE A 474 -8.33 -20.50 9.15
N PHE A 475 -9.29 -20.49 8.23
CA PHE A 475 -10.25 -21.57 8.02
C PHE A 475 -9.91 -22.26 6.70
N HIS A 476 -9.20 -23.38 6.80
CA HIS A 476 -8.92 -24.26 5.66
C HIS A 476 -10.16 -25.09 5.38
N VAL A 477 -10.58 -25.16 4.12
CA VAL A 477 -11.81 -25.86 3.74
C VAL A 477 -11.69 -26.56 2.39
N ASN A 478 -12.18 -27.79 2.32
CA ASN A 478 -12.18 -28.58 1.09
C ASN A 478 -13.18 -27.96 0.08
N ALA A 479 -12.69 -27.64 -1.13
CA ALA A 479 -13.50 -26.99 -2.16
C ALA A 479 -14.67 -27.86 -2.66
N ASP A 480 -14.58 -29.18 -2.54
CA ASP A 480 -15.64 -30.12 -2.93
C ASP A 480 -16.74 -30.30 -1.85
N ASP A 481 -16.66 -29.62 -0.70
CA ASP A 481 -17.77 -29.49 0.27
C ASP A 481 -18.33 -28.03 0.30
N PRO A 482 -19.43 -27.77 -0.43
CA PRO A 482 -20.08 -26.46 -0.44
C PRO A 482 -20.72 -26.02 0.89
N GLU A 483 -21.14 -26.96 1.74
CA GLU A 483 -21.74 -26.65 3.05
C GLU A 483 -20.65 -26.18 4.02
N ALA A 484 -19.54 -26.92 4.12
CA ALA A 484 -18.37 -26.49 4.88
C ALA A 484 -17.82 -25.14 4.39
N CYS A 485 -17.69 -24.97 3.06
CA CYS A 485 -17.27 -23.71 2.44
C CYS A 485 -18.14 -22.52 2.88
N VAL A 486 -19.46 -22.66 2.78
CA VAL A 486 -20.43 -21.61 3.15
C VAL A 486 -20.47 -21.40 4.67
N TYR A 487 -20.21 -22.43 5.46
CA TYR A 487 -20.09 -22.29 6.92
C TYR A 487 -18.85 -21.47 7.33
N CYS A 488 -17.68 -21.74 6.75
CA CYS A 488 -16.47 -20.94 6.97
C CYS A 488 -16.67 -19.47 6.56
N ALA A 489 -17.34 -19.20 5.44
CA ALA A 489 -17.74 -17.86 5.02
C ALA A 489 -18.65 -17.15 6.03
N ARG A 490 -19.62 -17.88 6.60
CA ARG A 490 -20.56 -17.41 7.63
C ARG A 490 -19.86 -17.09 8.95
N VAL A 491 -18.86 -17.88 9.37
CA VAL A 491 -18.04 -17.60 10.56
C VAL A 491 -17.09 -16.43 10.33
N ALA A 492 -16.43 -16.34 9.17
CA ALA A 492 -15.52 -15.24 8.84
C ALA A 492 -16.23 -13.86 8.86
N ALA A 493 -17.43 -13.76 8.28
CA ALA A 493 -18.23 -12.54 8.34
C ALA A 493 -18.61 -12.13 9.78
N LYS A 494 -19.00 -13.10 10.62
CA LYS A 494 -19.27 -12.87 12.05
C LYS A 494 -18.01 -12.46 12.83
N TRP A 495 -16.86 -13.08 12.56
CA TRP A 495 -15.58 -12.74 13.19
C TRP A 495 -15.18 -11.30 12.92
N ARG A 496 -15.15 -10.91 11.63
CA ARG A 496 -14.77 -9.55 11.21
C ARG A 496 -15.69 -8.52 11.88
N ALA A 497 -17.01 -8.74 11.83
CA ALA A 497 -18.00 -7.84 12.42
C ALA A 497 -17.95 -7.77 13.96
N LYS A 498 -17.46 -8.81 14.66
CA LYS A 498 -17.38 -8.83 16.12
C LYS A 498 -16.05 -8.28 16.67
N PHE A 499 -14.94 -8.54 15.98
CA PHE A 499 -13.60 -8.28 16.52
C PHE A 499 -12.80 -7.23 15.75
N HIS A 500 -13.27 -6.80 14.58
CA HIS A 500 -12.58 -5.83 13.72
C HIS A 500 -11.14 -6.24 13.38
N LYS A 501 -10.93 -7.53 13.08
CA LYS A 501 -9.64 -8.12 12.66
C LYS A 501 -9.79 -8.92 11.38
N ASP A 502 -8.67 -9.09 10.71
CA ASP A 502 -8.56 -9.92 9.51
C ASP A 502 -8.90 -11.38 9.81
N VAL A 503 -9.30 -12.11 8.77
CA VAL A 503 -9.61 -13.55 8.79
C VAL A 503 -9.40 -14.13 7.39
N VAL A 504 -8.89 -15.36 7.31
CA VAL A 504 -8.56 -16.01 6.04
C VAL A 504 -9.41 -17.27 5.83
N ILE A 505 -9.94 -17.44 4.62
CA ILE A 505 -10.55 -18.67 4.14
C ILE A 505 -9.61 -19.26 3.09
N ASP A 506 -9.06 -20.44 3.35
CA ASP A 506 -8.18 -21.19 2.44
C ASP A 506 -9.01 -22.26 1.71
N ILE A 507 -9.43 -21.96 0.47
CA ILE A 507 -10.25 -22.85 -0.35
C ILE A 507 -9.32 -23.87 -1.02
N VAL A 508 -9.13 -25.02 -0.37
CA VAL A 508 -8.25 -26.08 -0.85
C VAL A 508 -8.98 -26.87 -1.94
N GLY A 509 -8.60 -26.62 -3.19
CA GLY A 509 -9.23 -27.13 -4.39
C GLY A 509 -8.21 -27.53 -5.45
N TYR A 510 -8.58 -27.36 -6.72
CA TYR A 510 -7.73 -27.69 -7.87
C TYR A 510 -8.00 -26.78 -9.06
N ARG A 511 -7.24 -26.98 -10.16
CA ARG A 511 -7.41 -26.27 -11.44
C ARG A 511 -7.75 -27.29 -12.51
N ARG A 512 -8.97 -27.27 -13.05
CA ARG A 512 -9.44 -28.27 -14.04
C ARG A 512 -8.58 -28.32 -15.31
N ASN A 513 -8.09 -27.16 -15.76
CA ASN A 513 -7.34 -26.96 -17.01
C ASN A 513 -5.89 -26.52 -16.72
N GLY A 514 -5.12 -26.14 -17.76
CA GLY A 514 -3.80 -25.48 -17.60
C GLY A 514 -3.87 -24.15 -16.86
N HIS A 515 -2.74 -23.43 -16.75
CA HIS A 515 -2.74 -22.11 -16.10
C HIS A 515 -3.68 -21.13 -16.82
N ASN A 516 -3.73 -21.26 -18.15
CA ASN A 516 -4.80 -20.79 -19.01
C ASN A 516 -5.32 -21.98 -19.82
N GLU A 517 -6.42 -21.82 -20.53
CA GLU A 517 -7.15 -22.97 -21.09
C GLU A 517 -6.56 -23.55 -22.39
N ALA A 518 -5.52 -22.92 -22.94
CA ALA A 518 -4.72 -23.42 -24.06
C ALA A 518 -3.34 -24.00 -23.63
N ASP A 519 -3.10 -24.16 -22.33
CA ASP A 519 -1.88 -24.71 -21.73
C ASP A 519 -2.09 -26.18 -21.31
N GLU A 520 -1.13 -27.07 -21.57
CA GLU A 520 -1.20 -28.50 -21.22
C GLU A 520 -0.35 -28.79 -19.97
N PRO A 521 -0.97 -28.83 -18.78
CA PRO A 521 -0.24 -28.97 -17.52
C PRO A 521 0.31 -30.39 -17.29
N ALA A 522 -0.10 -31.40 -18.07
CA ALA A 522 0.43 -32.76 -17.95
C ALA A 522 1.94 -32.84 -18.20
N TYR A 523 2.56 -31.84 -18.86
CA TYR A 523 4.02 -31.75 -19.02
C TYR A 523 4.78 -31.54 -17.70
N THR A 524 4.13 -31.07 -16.63
CA THR A 524 4.78 -30.78 -15.33
C THR A 524 4.03 -31.34 -14.11
N GLN A 525 2.69 -31.43 -14.17
CA GLN A 525 1.84 -32.02 -13.12
C GLN A 525 1.09 -33.30 -13.59
N PRO A 526 1.72 -34.30 -14.26
CA PRO A 526 1.01 -35.42 -14.89
C PRO A 526 0.11 -36.21 -13.93
N LEU A 527 0.61 -36.58 -12.75
CA LEU A 527 -0.14 -37.38 -11.77
C LEU A 527 -1.33 -36.62 -11.15
N MET A 528 -1.17 -35.31 -10.92
CA MET A 528 -2.24 -34.43 -10.44
C MET A 528 -3.38 -34.37 -11.47
N TYR A 529 -3.03 -34.14 -12.74
CA TYR A 529 -4.02 -34.03 -13.81
C TYR A 529 -4.65 -35.36 -14.22
N GLN A 530 -3.94 -36.49 -14.08
CA GLN A 530 -4.55 -37.83 -14.17
C GLN A 530 -5.64 -38.07 -13.11
N ARG A 531 -5.51 -37.49 -11.92
CA ARG A 531 -6.58 -37.52 -10.90
C ARG A 531 -7.69 -36.52 -11.21
N ILE A 532 -7.37 -35.28 -11.55
CA ILE A 532 -8.35 -34.23 -11.91
C ILE A 532 -9.26 -34.68 -13.06
N ARG A 533 -8.70 -35.29 -14.12
CA ARG A 533 -9.48 -35.83 -15.27
C ARG A 533 -10.48 -36.93 -14.87
N LYS A 534 -10.35 -37.55 -13.68
CA LYS A 534 -11.28 -38.56 -13.14
C LYS A 534 -12.29 -38.01 -12.11
N LEU A 535 -12.13 -36.77 -11.65
CA LEU A 535 -13.02 -36.19 -10.62
C LEU A 535 -14.33 -35.66 -11.22
N LYS A 536 -15.47 -36.17 -10.72
CA LYS A 536 -16.80 -35.55 -10.89
C LYS A 536 -16.75 -34.06 -10.47
N PRO A 537 -17.45 -33.14 -11.16
CA PRO A 537 -17.59 -31.75 -10.73
C PRO A 537 -18.24 -31.62 -9.34
N CYS A 538 -17.86 -30.58 -8.60
CA CYS A 538 -18.41 -30.26 -7.27
C CYS A 538 -19.95 -30.10 -7.30
N THR A 539 -20.50 -29.44 -8.33
CA THR A 539 -21.94 -29.34 -8.57
C THR A 539 -22.66 -30.68 -8.57
N LEU A 540 -22.11 -31.65 -9.31
CA LEU A 540 -22.71 -32.98 -9.44
C LEU A 540 -22.59 -33.77 -8.14
N LYS A 541 -21.41 -33.75 -7.49
CA LYS A 541 -21.23 -34.38 -6.16
C LYS A 541 -22.24 -33.85 -5.13
N TYR A 542 -22.45 -32.54 -5.13
CA TYR A 542 -23.38 -31.89 -4.20
C TYR A 542 -24.85 -32.13 -4.57
N ALA A 543 -25.21 -32.16 -5.85
CA ALA A 543 -26.55 -32.57 -6.29
C ALA A 543 -26.86 -34.03 -5.91
N GLU A 544 -25.92 -34.96 -6.13
CA GLU A 544 -26.03 -36.36 -5.70
C GLU A 544 -26.22 -36.49 -4.18
N LYS A 545 -25.48 -35.70 -3.38
CA LYS A 545 -25.70 -35.61 -1.92
C LYS A 545 -27.12 -35.13 -1.61
N LEU A 546 -27.60 -34.05 -2.23
CA LEU A 546 -28.92 -33.48 -1.94
C LEU A 546 -30.10 -34.36 -2.41
N VAL A 547 -29.89 -35.26 -3.37
CA VAL A 547 -30.86 -36.33 -3.70
C VAL A 547 -30.87 -37.39 -2.60
N ASN A 548 -29.71 -37.84 -2.13
CA ASN A 548 -29.61 -38.81 -1.04
C ASN A 548 -30.14 -38.26 0.31
N ASP A 549 -29.95 -36.98 0.58
CA ASP A 549 -30.53 -36.25 1.73
C ASP A 549 -32.07 -36.06 1.59
N GLY A 550 -32.69 -36.43 0.45
CA GLY A 550 -34.11 -36.22 0.18
C GLY A 550 -34.53 -34.77 -0.05
N VAL A 551 -33.56 -33.86 -0.26
CA VAL A 551 -33.80 -32.40 -0.36
C VAL A 551 -34.26 -32.00 -1.75
N ILE A 552 -33.72 -32.61 -2.81
CA ILE A 552 -34.12 -32.39 -4.22
C ILE A 552 -34.36 -33.71 -4.93
N LYS A 553 -35.02 -33.65 -6.10
CA LYS A 553 -34.87 -34.68 -7.14
C LYS A 553 -33.83 -34.27 -8.18
N MET A 554 -33.29 -35.22 -8.94
CA MET A 554 -32.25 -34.94 -9.95
C MET A 554 -32.78 -34.04 -11.07
N GLU A 555 -34.06 -34.18 -11.42
CA GLU A 555 -34.74 -33.35 -12.42
C GLU A 555 -34.83 -31.87 -12.00
N GLU A 556 -34.82 -31.56 -10.69
CA GLU A 556 -34.72 -30.18 -10.22
C GLU A 556 -33.35 -29.57 -10.56
N TYR A 557 -32.27 -30.35 -10.42
CA TYR A 557 -30.90 -29.91 -10.75
C TYR A 557 -30.72 -29.73 -12.25
N ASP A 558 -31.23 -30.65 -13.07
CA ASP A 558 -31.16 -30.52 -14.53
C ASP A 558 -32.00 -29.34 -15.04
N ALA A 559 -33.16 -29.08 -14.43
CA ALA A 559 -33.93 -27.86 -14.69
C ALA A 559 -33.18 -26.58 -14.28
N MET A 560 -32.40 -26.59 -13.18
CA MET A 560 -31.53 -25.46 -12.82
C MET A 560 -30.40 -25.23 -13.84
N ASN A 561 -29.78 -26.31 -14.34
CA ASN A 561 -28.75 -26.25 -15.38
C ASN A 561 -29.32 -25.65 -16.69
N ALA A 562 -30.39 -26.23 -17.23
CA ALA A 562 -31.03 -25.79 -18.47
C ALA A 562 -31.50 -24.32 -18.38
N LYS A 563 -32.05 -23.91 -17.23
CA LYS A 563 -32.47 -22.53 -16.97
C LYS A 563 -31.31 -21.54 -17.00
N TYR A 564 -30.13 -21.93 -16.51
CA TYR A 564 -28.95 -21.05 -16.54
C TYR A 564 -28.25 -21.06 -17.91
N GLU A 565 -28.15 -22.21 -18.59
CA GLU A 565 -27.66 -22.26 -19.97
C GLU A 565 -28.54 -21.42 -20.91
N LYS A 566 -29.87 -21.40 -20.73
CA LYS A 566 -30.73 -20.46 -21.47
C LYS A 566 -30.34 -19.00 -21.23
N ILE A 567 -30.22 -18.57 -19.96
CA ILE A 567 -29.84 -17.19 -19.61
C ILE A 567 -28.50 -16.79 -20.26
N CYS A 568 -27.54 -17.72 -20.34
CA CYS A 568 -26.26 -17.48 -20.99
C CYS A 568 -26.36 -17.42 -22.53
N ASN A 569 -27.17 -18.27 -23.17
CA ASN A 569 -27.42 -18.20 -24.62
C ASN A 569 -28.17 -16.92 -25.01
N ASP A 570 -29.25 -16.58 -24.29
CA ASP A 570 -30.03 -15.36 -24.52
C ASP A 570 -29.12 -14.11 -24.46
N ALA A 571 -28.23 -14.04 -23.45
CA ALA A 571 -27.27 -12.94 -23.30
C ALA A 571 -26.11 -12.97 -24.33
N PHE A 572 -25.75 -14.14 -24.85
CA PHE A 572 -24.73 -14.29 -25.90
C PHE A 572 -25.26 -13.82 -27.25
N GLU A 573 -26.49 -14.15 -27.62
CA GLU A 573 -27.12 -13.62 -28.84
C GLU A 573 -27.32 -12.10 -28.77
N GLU A 574 -27.59 -11.55 -27.58
CA GLU A 574 -27.57 -10.10 -27.34
C GLU A 574 -26.16 -9.51 -27.47
N SER A 575 -25.12 -10.19 -26.96
CA SER A 575 -23.73 -9.70 -27.01
C SER A 575 -23.17 -9.50 -28.42
N LYS A 576 -23.71 -10.22 -29.43
CA LYS A 576 -23.35 -10.06 -30.84
C LYS A 576 -23.85 -8.75 -31.45
N LYS A 577 -24.87 -8.12 -30.85
CA LYS A 577 -25.45 -6.84 -31.30
C LYS A 577 -24.61 -5.65 -30.82
N ILE A 578 -23.87 -5.82 -29.73
CA ILE A 578 -22.99 -4.81 -29.14
C ILE A 578 -21.73 -4.69 -30.00
N LYS A 579 -21.64 -3.63 -30.80
CA LYS A 579 -20.47 -3.34 -31.67
C LYS A 579 -19.41 -2.46 -31.02
N THR A 580 -19.80 -1.68 -30.00
CA THR A 580 -18.93 -0.74 -29.28
C THR A 580 -19.11 -0.90 -27.78
N PHE A 581 -18.12 -0.46 -27.00
CA PHE A 581 -18.22 -0.35 -25.54
C PHE A 581 -17.64 0.97 -25.05
N LYS A 582 -17.73 1.21 -23.74
CA LYS A 582 -17.07 2.33 -23.06
C LYS A 582 -16.08 1.79 -22.00
N ASN A 583 -14.82 2.22 -22.06
CA ASN A 583 -13.80 1.99 -21.03
C ASN A 583 -14.30 2.50 -19.66
N SER A 584 -15.09 3.58 -19.65
CA SER A 584 -15.74 4.10 -18.43
C SER A 584 -16.72 3.13 -17.74
N LEU A 585 -17.13 2.03 -18.39
CA LEU A 585 -17.88 0.93 -17.73
C LEU A 585 -17.04 0.18 -16.67
N TRP A 586 -15.72 0.41 -16.66
CA TRP A 586 -14.78 -0.24 -15.74
C TRP A 586 -14.52 0.60 -14.49
N LEU A 587 -15.12 1.81 -14.41
CA LEU A 587 -14.97 2.75 -13.31
C LEU A 587 -15.51 2.19 -11.99
N ASP A 588 -14.58 1.75 -11.16
CA ASP A 588 -14.78 1.34 -9.76
C ASP A 588 -15.18 2.50 -8.82
N SER A 589 -14.90 3.75 -9.20
CA SER A 589 -15.33 5.03 -8.57
C SER A 589 -15.92 5.96 -9.64
N PRO A 590 -17.26 6.05 -9.81
CA PRO A 590 -17.88 6.86 -10.86
C PRO A 590 -18.15 8.33 -10.46
N TRP A 591 -17.57 8.84 -9.36
CA TRP A 591 -17.65 10.22 -8.83
C TRP A 591 -18.94 11.01 -9.22
N PRO A 592 -20.14 10.52 -8.84
CA PRO A 592 -21.40 11.02 -9.37
C PRO A 592 -21.63 12.48 -8.99
N GLY A 593 -22.05 13.27 -9.98
CA GLY A 593 -22.29 14.72 -9.84
C GLY A 593 -21.04 15.60 -9.85
N TYR A 594 -19.83 15.05 -9.81
CA TYR A 594 -18.62 15.88 -9.75
C TYR A 594 -18.37 16.68 -11.03
N PHE A 595 -18.48 16.03 -12.20
CA PHE A 595 -18.21 16.64 -13.51
C PHE A 595 -19.40 17.45 -14.07
N GLN A 596 -20.60 17.34 -13.47
CA GLN A 596 -21.80 18.03 -13.95
C GLN A 596 -21.69 19.54 -13.70
N GLY A 597 -21.95 20.35 -14.72
CA GLY A 597 -21.88 21.81 -14.64
C GLY A 597 -20.47 22.38 -14.42
N ARG A 598 -19.40 21.59 -14.58
CA ARG A 598 -18.02 22.06 -14.52
C ARG A 598 -17.43 22.21 -15.91
N ASP A 599 -16.90 23.40 -16.18
CA ASP A 599 -15.98 23.62 -17.29
C ASP A 599 -14.66 22.84 -17.05
N ARG A 600 -14.21 22.09 -18.06
CA ARG A 600 -12.98 21.29 -18.00
C ARG A 600 -11.71 22.08 -18.31
N PHE A 601 -11.84 23.29 -18.87
CA PHE A 601 -10.72 24.15 -19.25
C PHE A 601 -10.50 25.32 -18.28
N LYS A 602 -11.52 25.69 -17.49
CA LYS A 602 -11.40 26.73 -16.46
C LYS A 602 -10.72 26.23 -15.18
N MET A 603 -9.50 26.73 -14.93
CA MET A 603 -8.80 26.59 -13.64
C MET A 603 -9.28 27.65 -12.64
N CYS A 604 -9.62 27.24 -11.40
CA CYS A 604 -9.93 28.19 -10.33
C CYS A 604 -8.66 28.88 -9.78
N PRO A 605 -8.73 30.17 -9.37
CA PRO A 605 -7.61 30.86 -8.72
C PRO A 605 -7.10 30.11 -7.48
N THR A 606 -5.78 30.11 -7.29
CA THR A 606 -5.12 29.38 -6.19
C THR A 606 -4.60 30.29 -5.08
N GLY A 607 -4.46 31.60 -5.33
CA GLY A 607 -4.19 32.60 -4.30
C GLY A 607 -5.27 32.70 -3.22
N VAL A 608 -4.94 33.29 -2.07
CA VAL A 608 -5.87 33.51 -0.95
C VAL A 608 -5.67 34.86 -0.27
N ASN A 609 -6.70 35.37 0.41
CA ASN A 609 -6.60 36.65 1.10
C ASN A 609 -5.50 36.66 2.18
N ILE A 610 -4.71 37.73 2.21
CA ILE A 610 -3.56 37.86 3.14
C ILE A 610 -3.98 37.73 4.62
N LYS A 611 -5.22 38.08 4.98
CA LYS A 611 -5.74 37.87 6.35
C LYS A 611 -5.77 36.38 6.75
N VAL A 612 -6.00 35.48 5.80
CA VAL A 612 -5.98 34.02 6.01
C VAL A 612 -4.55 33.53 6.25
N LEU A 613 -3.57 34.00 5.46
CA LEU A 613 -2.15 33.71 5.65
C LEU A 613 -1.65 34.14 7.03
N MET A 614 -2.00 35.37 7.45
CA MET A 614 -1.68 35.89 8.79
C MET A 614 -2.32 35.05 9.90
N TYR A 615 -3.55 34.58 9.72
CA TYR A 615 -4.26 33.74 10.69
C TYR A 615 -3.61 32.36 10.85
N ILE A 616 -3.39 31.65 9.74
CA ILE A 616 -2.72 30.34 9.74
C ILE A 616 -1.29 30.48 10.30
N GLY A 617 -0.55 31.51 9.86
CA GLY A 617 0.80 31.78 10.34
C GLY A 617 0.87 32.08 11.84
N LYS A 618 -0.12 32.80 12.41
CA LYS A 618 -0.23 33.03 13.85
C LYS A 618 -0.41 31.71 14.60
N TRP A 619 -1.32 30.85 14.16
CA TRP A 619 -1.52 29.52 14.78
C TRP A 619 -0.26 28.64 14.65
N PHE A 620 0.31 28.54 13.44
CA PHE A 620 1.45 27.67 13.13
C PHE A 620 2.79 28.11 13.74
N SER A 621 2.83 29.29 14.35
CA SER A 621 3.94 29.84 15.12
C SER A 621 3.65 30.00 16.63
N SER A 622 2.51 29.48 17.10
CA SER A 622 2.14 29.47 18.52
C SER A 622 2.36 28.08 19.14
N PRO A 623 2.62 28.00 20.46
CA PRO A 623 2.45 26.75 21.22
C PRO A 623 0.96 26.37 21.30
N PRO A 624 0.62 25.17 21.80
CA PRO A 624 -0.76 24.81 22.13
C PRO A 624 -1.39 25.82 23.09
N PRO A 625 -2.73 26.01 23.04
CA PRO A 625 -3.45 26.92 23.94
C PRO A 625 -3.19 26.60 25.44
N PRO A 626 -2.98 27.61 26.32
CA PRO A 626 -2.61 27.38 27.73
C PRO A 626 -3.60 26.55 28.55
N GLU A 627 -4.85 26.49 28.11
CA GLU A 627 -5.93 25.68 28.68
C GLU A 627 -5.64 24.18 28.52
N ILE A 628 -4.85 23.81 27.50
CA ILE A 628 -4.34 22.46 27.30
C ILE A 628 -3.00 22.35 28.04
N SER A 629 -3.02 21.70 29.21
CA SER A 629 -1.82 21.34 29.97
C SER A 629 -0.86 20.49 29.12
N PHE A 630 0.12 21.14 28.49
CA PHE A 630 0.99 20.52 27.47
C PHE A 630 2.40 21.10 27.52
N THR A 631 3.42 20.27 27.76
CA THR A 631 4.81 20.73 27.87
C THR A 631 5.52 20.66 26.51
N VAL A 632 5.80 21.80 25.88
CA VAL A 632 6.50 21.86 24.58
C VAL A 632 8.02 21.80 24.76
N HIS A 633 8.72 21.02 23.93
CA HIS A 633 10.19 20.95 23.94
C HIS A 633 10.84 22.32 23.65
N LYS A 634 11.89 22.69 24.42
CA LYS A 634 12.58 23.99 24.30
C LYS A 634 13.13 24.27 22.88
N GLY A 635 13.54 23.23 22.15
CA GLY A 635 13.95 23.37 20.74
C GLY A 635 12.81 23.76 19.80
N ILE A 636 11.60 23.23 20.04
CA ILE A 636 10.40 23.57 19.25
C ILE A 636 9.96 25.01 19.53
N MET A 637 10.02 25.47 20.80
CA MET A 637 9.72 26.87 21.13
C MET A 637 10.60 27.86 20.36
N ARG A 638 11.86 27.51 20.06
CA ARG A 638 12.74 28.29 19.19
C ARG A 638 12.26 28.31 17.73
N ILE A 639 11.82 27.16 17.19
CA ILE A 639 11.27 27.06 15.82
C ILE A 639 9.98 27.88 15.69
N LEU A 640 9.07 27.76 16.67
CA LEU A 640 7.84 28.55 16.73
C LEU A 640 8.14 30.06 16.78
N SER A 641 9.13 30.48 17.59
CA SER A 641 9.59 31.87 17.62
C SER A 641 10.18 32.36 16.29
N ILE A 642 10.87 31.51 15.52
CA ILE A 642 11.40 31.84 14.19
C ILE A 642 10.24 32.01 13.19
N ARG A 643 9.29 31.08 13.17
CA ARG A 643 8.06 31.19 12.34
C ARG A 643 7.27 32.45 12.69
N LYS A 644 7.18 32.81 13.97
CA LYS A 644 6.47 34.01 14.43
C LYS A 644 7.11 35.28 13.86
N LYS A 645 8.45 35.35 13.86
CA LYS A 645 9.18 36.45 13.22
C LYS A 645 8.93 36.47 11.71
N LEU A 646 9.05 35.33 11.02
CA LEU A 646 8.78 35.24 9.57
C LEU A 646 7.37 35.76 9.19
N VAL A 647 6.35 35.40 9.98
CA VAL A 647 4.97 35.89 9.80
C VAL A 647 4.85 37.40 10.08
N GLN A 648 5.57 37.94 11.06
CA GLN A 648 5.64 39.39 11.31
C GLN A 648 6.33 40.14 10.17
N ASP A 649 7.43 39.58 9.64
CA ASP A 649 8.19 40.09 8.50
C ASP A 649 7.43 39.89 7.16
N LYS A 650 6.27 39.22 7.16
CA LYS A 650 5.44 38.85 5.99
C LYS A 650 6.20 38.03 4.93
N VAL A 651 7.04 37.11 5.40
CA VAL A 651 7.83 36.17 4.57
C VAL A 651 7.54 34.74 5.02
N ALA A 652 7.42 33.82 4.06
CA ALA A 652 7.25 32.39 4.30
C ALA A 652 8.54 31.62 4.00
N ASP A 653 8.90 30.68 4.88
CA ASP A 653 9.77 29.55 4.56
C ASP A 653 8.94 28.38 3.99
N TRP A 654 9.60 27.26 3.71
CA TRP A 654 8.95 26.09 3.10
C TRP A 654 7.85 25.49 3.99
N ALA A 655 8.03 25.50 5.31
CA ALA A 655 7.05 24.99 6.26
C ALA A 655 5.83 25.91 6.36
N LEU A 656 6.02 27.23 6.35
CA LEU A 656 4.92 28.20 6.29
C LEU A 656 4.15 28.10 4.96
N GLY A 657 4.84 27.93 3.82
CA GLY A 657 4.17 27.75 2.52
C GLY A 657 3.30 26.49 2.44
N GLU A 658 3.81 25.36 2.96
CA GLU A 658 3.05 24.12 3.06
C GLU A 658 1.84 24.26 4.03
N ALA A 659 2.06 24.84 5.21
CA ALA A 659 1.02 25.07 6.21
C ALA A 659 -0.07 26.05 5.72
N PHE A 660 0.28 27.06 4.91
CA PHE A 660 -0.70 27.95 4.28
C PHE A 660 -1.59 27.19 3.29
N ALA A 661 -1.03 26.26 2.51
CA ALA A 661 -1.80 25.50 1.52
C ALA A 661 -2.78 24.54 2.19
N ILE A 662 -2.30 23.78 3.17
CA ILE A 662 -3.12 22.86 3.97
C ILE A 662 -4.16 23.66 4.76
N GLY A 663 -3.72 24.69 5.49
CA GLY A 663 -4.56 25.52 6.36
C GLY A 663 -5.60 26.36 5.63
N SER A 664 -5.44 26.64 4.33
CA SER A 664 -6.51 27.23 3.52
C SER A 664 -7.41 26.17 2.87
N LEU A 665 -6.86 25.03 2.42
CA LEU A 665 -7.68 23.93 1.87
C LEU A 665 -8.66 23.34 2.89
N VAL A 666 -8.24 23.13 4.14
CA VAL A 666 -9.16 22.65 5.20
C VAL A 666 -10.26 23.66 5.53
N LYS A 667 -9.97 24.96 5.38
CA LYS A 667 -10.97 26.03 5.50
C LYS A 667 -11.94 26.03 4.32
N ASP A 668 -11.45 25.73 3.11
CA ASP A 668 -12.25 25.58 1.88
C ASP A 668 -13.07 24.26 1.86
N GLY A 669 -13.20 23.57 3.00
CA GLY A 669 -13.96 22.32 3.14
C GLY A 669 -13.26 21.08 2.56
N ILE A 670 -11.97 21.17 2.20
CA ILE A 670 -11.21 20.11 1.55
C ILE A 670 -10.46 19.29 2.60
N HIS A 671 -10.81 18.01 2.71
CA HIS A 671 -10.05 17.05 3.50
C HIS A 671 -8.63 16.89 2.94
N VAL A 672 -7.63 17.00 3.79
CA VAL A 672 -6.22 16.81 3.43
C VAL A 672 -5.67 15.63 4.21
N ARG A 673 -4.98 14.72 3.52
CA ARG A 673 -4.23 13.61 4.12
C ARG A 673 -2.76 13.69 3.71
N LEU A 674 -1.85 13.69 4.68
CA LEU A 674 -0.41 13.58 4.50
C LEU A 674 0.08 12.30 5.19
N SER A 675 0.69 11.39 4.43
CA SER A 675 1.07 10.04 4.86
C SER A 675 2.51 9.75 4.46
N GLY A 676 3.24 9.03 5.31
CA GLY A 676 4.64 8.65 5.03
C GLY A 676 5.48 8.53 6.30
N GLN A 677 6.78 8.26 6.12
CA GLN A 677 7.69 8.02 7.24
C GLN A 677 8.09 9.36 7.90
N ASP A 678 7.98 9.44 9.23
CA ASP A 678 8.26 10.63 10.05
C ASP A 678 7.47 11.93 9.70
N VAL A 679 6.46 11.88 8.81
CA VAL A 679 5.81 13.08 8.24
C VAL A 679 5.24 14.06 9.27
N GLU A 680 4.79 13.60 10.44
CA GLU A 680 4.32 14.45 11.55
C GLU A 680 5.36 15.51 11.97
N ARG A 681 6.64 15.10 11.97
CA ARG A 681 7.83 15.94 12.22
C ARG A 681 8.40 16.51 10.91
N GLY A 682 8.32 15.72 9.84
CA GLY A 682 9.14 15.80 8.64
C GLY A 682 10.54 15.22 8.90
N THR A 683 11.07 14.45 7.95
CA THR A 683 12.42 13.84 7.99
C THR A 683 13.46 14.83 8.51
N PHE A 684 13.50 16.00 7.89
CA PHE A 684 14.52 17.05 8.10
C PHE A 684 14.27 17.93 9.33
N GLY A 685 13.18 17.72 10.08
CA GLY A 685 12.80 18.55 11.23
C GLY A 685 12.35 19.96 10.84
N HIS A 686 11.63 20.09 9.71
CA HIS A 686 11.10 21.34 9.19
C HIS A 686 9.61 21.53 9.52
N ARG A 687 8.83 20.44 9.48
CA ARG A 687 7.37 20.48 9.43
C ARG A 687 6.72 20.65 10.79
N HIS A 688 6.94 19.74 11.74
CA HIS A 688 6.37 19.81 13.09
C HIS A 688 4.87 20.19 13.11
N HIS A 689 4.05 19.46 12.36
CA HIS A 689 2.58 19.66 12.38
C HIS A 689 1.96 19.05 13.63
N VAL A 690 2.56 17.97 14.13
CA VAL A 690 2.25 17.41 15.45
C VAL A 690 3.34 17.78 16.44
N LEU A 691 2.93 18.26 17.60
CA LEU A 691 3.77 18.44 18.78
C LEU A 691 3.54 17.27 19.75
N HIS A 692 4.57 16.95 20.55
CA HIS A 692 4.53 15.89 21.57
C HIS A 692 4.82 16.49 22.95
N ASP A 693 4.00 16.15 23.94
CA ASP A 693 4.18 16.60 25.32
C ASP A 693 5.45 15.97 25.92
N GLN A 694 6.29 16.79 26.55
CA GLN A 694 7.51 16.32 27.23
C GLN A 694 7.24 15.67 28.59
N THR A 695 5.99 15.69 29.07
CA THR A 695 5.60 15.16 30.39
C THR A 695 4.57 14.02 30.35
N LYS A 696 3.98 13.71 29.18
CA LYS A 696 2.89 12.74 29.04
C LYS A 696 3.06 11.91 27.76
N ASP A 697 3.25 10.59 27.89
CA ASP A 697 3.29 9.69 26.74
C ASP A 697 2.00 9.79 25.89
N LYS A 698 2.13 9.62 24.57
CA LYS A 698 1.07 9.70 23.55
C LYS A 698 0.26 11.00 23.49
N SER A 699 0.49 11.96 24.39
CA SER A 699 -0.10 13.30 24.34
C SER A 699 0.45 14.08 23.14
N LYS A 700 -0.39 14.22 22.11
CA LYS A 700 -0.09 14.86 20.83
C LYS A 700 -0.98 16.08 20.62
N PHE A 701 -0.46 17.11 19.95
CA PHE A 701 -1.25 18.26 19.50
C PHE A 701 -0.97 18.55 18.02
N ASN A 702 -1.98 18.39 17.15
CA ASN A 702 -1.88 18.73 15.73
C ASN A 702 -2.30 20.19 15.52
N ILE A 703 -1.34 21.04 15.13
CA ILE A 703 -1.54 22.50 15.05
C ILE A 703 -2.52 22.88 13.93
N LEU A 704 -2.62 22.09 12.85
CA LEU A 704 -3.45 22.40 11.69
C LEU A 704 -4.86 21.76 11.73
N GLN A 705 -5.15 20.94 12.75
CA GLN A 705 -6.45 20.28 12.94
C GLN A 705 -7.49 21.15 13.67
N HIS A 706 -7.05 22.27 14.26
CA HIS A 706 -7.86 23.11 15.14
C HIS A 706 -7.78 24.61 14.77
N LEU A 707 -7.58 24.91 13.49
CA LEU A 707 -7.50 26.29 12.97
C LEU A 707 -8.88 26.97 12.95
N TYR A 708 -9.95 26.25 12.59
CA TYR A 708 -11.30 26.80 12.49
C TYR A 708 -12.35 25.81 13.05
N PRO A 709 -13.49 26.28 13.62
CA PRO A 709 -14.51 25.39 14.19
C PRO A 709 -15.20 24.47 13.17
N ASP A 710 -15.22 24.88 11.91
CA ASP A 710 -15.95 24.29 10.78
C ASP A 710 -15.03 23.65 9.72
N GLN A 711 -13.74 23.52 9.99
CA GLN A 711 -12.77 23.01 9.02
C GLN A 711 -12.97 21.53 8.66
N ALA A 712 -12.52 21.16 7.46
CA ALA A 712 -12.32 19.76 7.13
C ALA A 712 -11.16 19.13 7.95
N PRO A 713 -11.23 17.83 8.28
CA PRO A 713 -10.15 17.09 8.92
C PRO A 713 -8.82 17.10 8.14
N TYR A 714 -7.73 17.24 8.89
CA TYR A 714 -6.35 17.10 8.45
C TYR A 714 -5.68 15.87 9.08
N ASP A 715 -5.60 14.79 8.30
CA ASP A 715 -4.97 13.54 8.72
C ASP A 715 -3.47 13.59 8.39
N VAL A 716 -2.61 13.79 9.40
CA VAL A 716 -1.15 13.64 9.25
C VAL A 716 -0.68 12.37 9.94
N CYS A 717 -0.16 11.44 9.13
CA CYS A 717 -0.07 10.02 9.47
C CYS A 717 1.38 9.53 9.31
N ASN A 718 2.10 9.34 10.42
CA ASN A 718 3.34 8.57 10.37
C ASN A 718 3.02 7.12 9.94
N SER A 719 3.62 6.69 8.84
CA SER A 719 3.42 5.34 8.28
C SER A 719 4.26 4.29 9.00
N SER A 720 3.98 3.02 8.73
CA SER A 720 4.97 1.94 8.89
C SER A 720 6.17 2.15 7.95
N LEU A 721 7.26 1.42 8.19
CA LEU A 721 8.43 1.38 7.31
C LEU A 721 8.15 0.50 6.07
N SER A 722 7.27 1.00 5.21
CA SER A 722 6.86 0.44 3.93
C SER A 722 6.52 1.61 3.00
N GLU A 723 7.02 1.59 1.78
CA GLU A 723 6.62 2.54 0.73
C GLU A 723 5.56 1.92 -0.16
N CYS A 724 5.67 0.63 -0.48
CA CYS A 724 4.85 0.00 -1.52
C CYS A 724 3.38 -0.17 -1.11
N ALA A 725 3.10 -0.75 0.06
CA ALA A 725 1.72 -0.80 0.56
C ALA A 725 1.18 0.59 0.91
N VAL A 726 2.01 1.48 1.46
CA VAL A 726 1.57 2.82 1.90
C VAL A 726 1.22 3.71 0.69
N MET A 727 2.07 3.78 -0.34
CA MET A 727 1.77 4.48 -1.59
C MET A 727 0.55 3.87 -2.31
N GLY A 728 0.46 2.54 -2.36
CA GLY A 728 -0.73 1.86 -2.90
C GLY A 728 -2.01 2.21 -2.15
N PHE A 729 -1.94 2.33 -0.82
CA PHE A 729 -3.05 2.73 0.04
C PHE A 729 -3.47 4.19 -0.22
N ASP A 730 -2.52 5.12 -0.23
CA ASP A 730 -2.82 6.54 -0.42
C ASP A 730 -3.28 6.85 -1.86
N LEU A 731 -2.79 6.11 -2.86
CA LEU A 731 -3.38 6.04 -4.21
C LEU A 731 -4.85 5.62 -4.13
N GLY A 732 -5.16 4.49 -3.51
CA GLY A 732 -6.53 3.99 -3.35
C GLY A 732 -7.45 4.99 -2.64
N TYR A 733 -6.91 5.70 -1.63
CA TYR A 733 -7.60 6.77 -0.92
C TYR A 733 -7.97 7.91 -1.89
N SER A 734 -7.02 8.37 -2.72
CA SER A 734 -7.24 9.43 -3.72
C SER A 734 -8.27 9.05 -4.80
N MET A 735 -8.37 7.75 -5.15
CA MET A 735 -9.34 7.23 -6.12
C MET A 735 -10.79 7.26 -5.60
N ALA A 736 -11.01 7.42 -4.29
CA ALA A 736 -12.34 7.38 -3.72
C ALA A 736 -13.17 8.65 -3.99
N HIS A 737 -12.55 9.84 -4.00
CA HIS A 737 -13.27 11.10 -4.17
C HIS A 737 -12.35 12.25 -4.66
N PRO A 738 -12.83 13.18 -5.52
CA PRO A 738 -11.99 14.26 -6.05
C PRO A 738 -11.87 15.48 -5.12
N SER A 739 -12.86 15.75 -4.26
CA SER A 739 -12.82 16.90 -3.31
C SER A 739 -11.97 16.59 -2.06
N MET A 740 -10.73 16.18 -2.27
CA MET A 740 -9.72 16.00 -1.22
C MET A 740 -8.31 16.08 -1.80
N LEU A 741 -7.31 16.30 -0.95
CA LEU A 741 -5.89 16.26 -1.31
C LEU A 741 -5.22 15.09 -0.56
N VAL A 742 -4.55 14.19 -1.29
CA VAL A 742 -3.74 13.11 -0.71
C VAL A 742 -2.28 13.36 -1.07
N ILE A 743 -1.41 13.36 -0.06
CA ILE A 743 0.03 13.50 -0.20
C ILE A 743 0.71 12.28 0.43
N TRP A 744 1.57 11.62 -0.33
CA TRP A 744 2.51 10.63 0.15
C TRP A 744 3.93 11.21 0.13
N GLU A 745 4.67 11.15 1.23
CA GLU A 745 6.06 11.64 1.31
C GLU A 745 7.03 10.47 1.56
N ALA A 746 8.01 10.33 0.66
CA ALA A 746 9.15 9.45 0.87
C ALA A 746 10.12 10.07 1.88
N GLN A 747 10.76 9.27 2.75
CA GLN A 747 11.74 9.81 3.71
C GLN A 747 12.91 10.52 2.98
N PHE A 748 13.39 9.89 1.90
CA PHE A 748 14.19 10.47 0.82
C PHE A 748 13.59 9.99 -0.52
N GLY A 749 13.68 10.81 -1.58
CA GLY A 749 13.03 10.50 -2.87
C GLY A 749 13.56 9.22 -3.50
N ASP A 750 14.83 8.90 -3.23
CA ASP A 750 15.57 7.71 -3.66
C ASP A 750 14.81 6.39 -3.34
N PHE A 751 14.03 6.36 -2.25
CA PHE A 751 13.33 5.16 -1.76
C PHE A 751 11.99 4.87 -2.46
N ALA A 752 11.45 5.79 -3.27
CA ALA A 752 10.19 5.55 -3.99
C ALA A 752 10.29 4.40 -5.02
N ASN A 753 11.51 3.94 -5.33
CA ASN A 753 11.78 2.81 -6.20
C ASN A 753 11.28 1.45 -5.66
N THR A 754 11.05 1.29 -4.36
CA THR A 754 10.46 0.05 -3.79
C THR A 754 8.97 -0.08 -4.16
N ALA A 755 8.31 1.05 -4.43
CA ALA A 755 6.92 1.14 -4.87
C ALA A 755 6.75 1.15 -6.41
N GLN A 756 7.79 0.84 -7.19
CA GLN A 756 7.81 1.04 -8.66
C GLN A 756 6.60 0.44 -9.39
N ALA A 757 6.12 -0.76 -9.00
CA ALA A 757 4.95 -1.37 -9.64
C ALA A 757 3.63 -0.61 -9.37
N ILE A 758 3.50 0.13 -8.27
CA ILE A 758 2.38 1.06 -8.03
C ILE A 758 2.52 2.28 -8.95
N ILE A 759 3.74 2.82 -9.08
CA ILE A 759 4.04 3.95 -9.95
C ILE A 759 3.72 3.60 -11.41
N ASP A 760 4.33 2.55 -11.95
CA ASP A 760 4.19 2.16 -13.36
C ASP A 760 2.76 1.73 -13.70
N GLN A 761 2.20 0.81 -12.89
CA GLN A 761 1.00 0.07 -13.28
C GLN A 761 -0.30 0.67 -12.78
N PHE A 762 -0.27 1.68 -11.91
CA PHE A 762 -1.46 2.42 -11.49
C PHE A 762 -1.30 3.94 -11.64
N LEU A 763 -0.19 4.53 -11.16
CA LEU A 763 -0.05 5.99 -11.12
C LEU A 763 0.18 6.60 -12.52
N ALA A 764 1.12 6.03 -13.28
CA ALA A 764 1.48 6.49 -14.63
C ALA A 764 0.47 6.08 -15.71
N SER A 765 -0.27 4.98 -15.50
CA SER A 765 -1.05 4.32 -16.56
C SER A 765 -2.51 3.97 -16.20
N GLY A 766 -2.96 4.22 -14.96
CA GLY A 766 -4.31 3.86 -14.50
C GLY A 766 -5.42 4.66 -15.18
N GLU A 767 -5.18 5.93 -15.52
CA GLU A 767 -6.15 6.71 -16.29
C GLU A 767 -6.24 6.20 -17.73
N THR A 768 -5.11 5.96 -18.40
CA THR A 768 -5.07 5.45 -19.78
C THR A 768 -5.74 4.08 -19.91
N LYS A 769 -5.51 3.16 -18.96
CA LYS A 769 -6.04 1.78 -19.03
C LYS A 769 -7.50 1.66 -18.56
N TRP A 770 -7.91 2.43 -17.55
CA TRP A 770 -9.18 2.21 -16.83
C TRP A 770 -10.03 3.47 -16.63
N VAL A 771 -9.67 4.58 -17.29
CA VAL A 771 -10.27 5.93 -17.12
C VAL A 771 -10.22 6.42 -15.65
N ARG A 772 -9.31 5.86 -14.86
CA ARG A 772 -9.20 6.09 -13.42
C ARG A 772 -8.30 7.28 -13.10
N GLN A 773 -8.92 8.44 -12.93
CA GLN A 773 -8.26 9.61 -12.35
C GLN A 773 -7.85 9.41 -10.87
N SER A 774 -6.72 10.00 -10.51
CA SER A 774 -6.14 10.03 -9.15
C SER A 774 -5.61 11.43 -8.88
N GLY A 775 -5.74 11.90 -7.63
CA GLY A 775 -5.20 13.18 -7.17
C GLY A 775 -4.04 13.02 -6.17
N LEU A 776 -3.29 11.92 -6.26
CA LEU A 776 -2.18 11.64 -5.36
C LEU A 776 -0.96 12.52 -5.69
N VAL A 777 -0.48 13.25 -4.69
CA VAL A 777 0.80 13.95 -4.72
C VAL A 777 1.89 13.07 -4.12
N LEU A 778 3.02 12.90 -4.80
CA LEU A 778 4.24 12.35 -4.23
C LEU A 778 5.21 13.50 -3.88
N PHE A 779 5.68 13.53 -2.64
CA PHE A 779 6.84 14.34 -2.22
C PHE A 779 8.07 13.43 -2.18
N LEU A 780 9.07 13.76 -3.01
CA LEU A 780 10.29 12.98 -3.20
C LEU A 780 11.51 13.85 -2.85
N PRO A 781 12.03 13.81 -1.61
CA PRO A 781 13.14 14.68 -1.21
C PRO A 781 14.41 14.45 -2.05
N HIS A 782 14.83 15.46 -2.79
CA HIS A 782 15.80 15.37 -3.87
C HIS A 782 16.80 16.53 -3.83
N SER A 783 18.09 16.21 -3.97
CA SER A 783 19.19 17.14 -4.34
C SER A 783 20.57 16.53 -4.12
N MET A 784 21.53 16.93 -4.96
CA MET A 784 22.94 16.58 -4.87
C MET A 784 23.64 17.42 -3.79
N GLU A 785 23.83 16.81 -2.60
CA GLU A 785 24.33 17.46 -1.39
C GLU A 785 25.48 16.68 -0.70
N GLY A 786 26.12 15.75 -1.42
CA GLY A 786 27.27 14.98 -0.90
C GLY A 786 26.91 13.97 0.19
N MET A 787 25.65 13.51 0.22
CA MET A 787 25.13 12.53 1.18
C MET A 787 25.27 11.06 0.72
N GLY A 788 25.84 10.81 -0.47
CA GLY A 788 25.93 9.48 -1.07
C GLY A 788 24.72 9.12 -1.94
N PRO A 789 24.78 7.95 -2.62
CA PRO A 789 23.86 7.64 -3.71
C PRO A 789 22.38 7.53 -3.30
N GLU A 790 22.07 7.01 -2.12
CA GLU A 790 20.69 6.72 -1.67
C GLU A 790 20.02 7.88 -0.92
N HIS A 791 20.60 9.09 -0.96
CA HIS A 791 20.11 10.28 -0.26
C HIS A 791 20.15 11.55 -1.13
N SER A 792 20.14 11.39 -2.45
CA SER A 792 20.46 12.46 -3.41
C SER A 792 19.49 12.54 -4.60
N SER A 793 19.03 11.41 -5.16
CA SER A 793 18.24 11.37 -6.39
C SER A 793 16.93 10.60 -6.23
N GLY A 794 15.81 11.32 -6.32
CA GLY A 794 14.49 10.73 -6.54
C GLY A 794 14.29 10.13 -7.94
N ARG A 795 15.34 10.10 -8.77
CA ARG A 795 15.34 9.53 -10.13
C ARG A 795 14.28 10.15 -11.05
N ILE A 796 14.29 11.47 -11.09
CA ILE A 796 13.42 12.30 -11.93
C ILE A 796 13.45 11.88 -13.41
N GLU A 797 14.58 11.34 -13.90
CA GLU A 797 14.70 10.77 -15.25
C GLU A 797 13.64 9.68 -15.54
N ARG A 798 13.26 8.88 -14.53
CA ARG A 798 12.33 7.75 -14.67
C ARG A 798 10.87 8.20 -14.74
N PHE A 799 10.50 9.21 -13.94
CA PHE A 799 9.16 9.79 -14.00
C PHE A 799 8.95 10.60 -15.28
N LEU A 800 10.00 11.30 -15.74
CA LEU A 800 9.97 11.98 -17.04
C LEU A 800 9.89 10.98 -18.20
N GLN A 801 10.63 9.86 -18.17
CA GLN A 801 10.52 8.79 -19.17
C GLN A 801 9.13 8.14 -19.24
N LEU A 802 8.39 8.08 -18.13
CA LEU A 802 7.03 7.51 -18.05
C LEU A 802 5.92 8.54 -18.36
N SER A 803 6.27 9.75 -18.80
CA SER A 803 5.30 10.80 -19.17
C SER A 803 4.86 10.67 -20.63
N ASN A 804 3.57 10.90 -20.92
CA ASN A 804 3.01 10.84 -22.29
C ASN A 804 2.91 12.22 -22.99
N ASP A 805 3.65 13.21 -22.51
CA ASP A 805 3.90 14.48 -23.22
C ASP A 805 4.76 14.17 -24.46
N ASP A 806 4.43 14.76 -25.60
CA ASP A 806 5.08 14.47 -26.89
C ASP A 806 6.24 15.45 -27.15
N PRO A 807 7.48 14.98 -27.37
CA PRO A 807 8.60 15.87 -27.68
C PRO A 807 8.53 16.52 -29.08
N ASP A 808 7.88 15.86 -30.05
CA ASP A 808 7.98 16.21 -31.47
C ASP A 808 6.83 17.12 -31.93
N THR A 809 5.77 17.26 -31.11
CA THR A 809 4.61 18.10 -31.38
C THR A 809 4.70 19.45 -30.66
N PHE A 810 5.07 20.52 -31.40
CA PHE A 810 4.96 21.89 -30.89
C PHE A 810 3.48 22.33 -30.76
N PRO A 811 3.07 23.00 -29.67
CA PRO A 811 1.66 23.31 -29.42
C PRO A 811 1.18 24.63 -30.06
N ILE A 812 -0.12 24.71 -30.34
CA ILE A 812 -0.75 25.88 -30.96
C ILE A 812 -0.81 27.05 -29.96
N MET A 813 0.06 28.04 -30.14
CA MET A 813 0.24 29.17 -29.20
C MET A 813 -0.96 30.12 -29.07
N CYS A 814 -1.92 30.08 -30.00
CA CYS A 814 -3.15 30.87 -29.95
C CYS A 814 -4.26 30.24 -29.09
N ASP A 815 -4.00 29.11 -28.43
CA ASP A 815 -4.97 28.37 -27.62
C ASP A 815 -5.05 28.94 -26.19
N ALA A 816 -6.09 29.72 -25.89
CA ALA A 816 -6.28 30.36 -24.59
C ALA A 816 -6.34 29.37 -23.40
N ASP A 817 -6.77 28.13 -23.65
CA ASP A 817 -6.89 27.07 -22.65
C ASP A 817 -5.65 26.14 -22.60
N TYR A 818 -4.56 26.48 -23.30
CA TYR A 818 -3.43 25.59 -23.56
C TYR A 818 -2.91 24.86 -22.31
N GLU A 819 -2.61 25.59 -21.21
CA GLU A 819 -2.09 24.96 -19.99
C GLU A 819 -3.05 23.89 -19.45
N VAL A 820 -4.34 24.22 -19.32
CA VAL A 820 -5.32 23.29 -18.73
C VAL A 820 -5.59 22.11 -19.66
N ARG A 821 -5.56 22.33 -20.98
CA ARG A 821 -5.66 21.29 -22.00
C ARG A 821 -4.44 20.35 -21.99
N GLN A 822 -3.23 20.88 -21.77
CA GLN A 822 -2.00 20.09 -21.65
C GLN A 822 -2.02 19.26 -20.35
N LEU A 823 -2.40 19.87 -19.22
CA LEU A 823 -2.60 19.20 -17.93
C LEU A 823 -3.68 18.10 -18.00
N LEU A 824 -4.73 18.27 -18.81
CA LEU A 824 -5.78 17.28 -19.02
C LEU A 824 -5.33 16.10 -19.89
N LYS A 825 -4.51 16.33 -20.92
CA LYS A 825 -4.01 15.29 -21.84
C LYS A 825 -2.89 14.44 -21.24
N CYS A 826 -2.01 15.03 -20.44
CA CYS A 826 -0.88 14.31 -19.86
C CYS A 826 -1.33 13.35 -18.75
N ASN A 827 -0.60 12.27 -18.52
CA ASN A 827 -0.91 11.26 -17.50
C ASN A 827 -0.67 11.78 -16.07
N TRP A 828 0.30 12.65 -15.87
CA TRP A 828 0.60 13.28 -14.57
C TRP A 828 1.34 14.61 -14.72
N ILE A 829 1.69 15.23 -13.59
CA ILE A 829 2.43 16.49 -13.51
C ILE A 829 3.75 16.23 -12.79
N VAL A 830 4.89 16.63 -13.37
CA VAL A 830 6.22 16.50 -12.78
C VAL A 830 6.83 17.88 -12.53
N THR A 831 7.25 18.10 -11.28
CA THR A 831 7.68 19.40 -10.73
C THR A 831 8.91 19.27 -9.86
N ASN A 832 9.79 20.27 -9.89
CA ASN A 832 11.01 20.35 -9.07
C ASN A 832 11.14 21.79 -8.57
N LEU A 833 10.33 22.11 -7.55
CA LEU A 833 9.96 23.48 -7.18
C LEU A 833 11.06 24.16 -6.36
N SER A 834 11.32 25.45 -6.63
CA SER A 834 12.39 26.21 -5.96
C SER A 834 11.90 27.27 -4.95
N THR A 835 10.59 27.51 -4.82
CA THR A 835 10.05 28.51 -3.86
C THR A 835 8.83 28.01 -3.06
N PRO A 836 8.66 28.46 -1.79
CA PRO A 836 7.49 28.12 -0.97
C PRO A 836 6.14 28.56 -1.57
N ALA A 837 6.10 29.69 -2.27
CA ALA A 837 4.90 30.14 -2.99
C ALA A 837 4.48 29.15 -4.08
N ASN A 838 5.43 28.62 -4.85
CA ASN A 838 5.09 27.70 -5.93
C ASN A 838 4.61 26.34 -5.41
N LEU A 839 5.13 25.86 -4.27
CA LEU A 839 4.55 24.70 -3.57
C LEU A 839 3.10 24.98 -3.13
N PHE A 840 2.84 26.14 -2.53
CA PHE A 840 1.50 26.53 -2.10
C PHE A 840 0.50 26.51 -3.26
N HIS A 841 0.86 27.15 -4.37
CA HIS A 841 0.02 27.17 -5.57
C HIS A 841 -0.12 25.79 -6.21
N ALA A 842 0.92 24.96 -6.23
CA ALA A 842 0.85 23.59 -6.76
C ALA A 842 -0.14 22.71 -5.99
N LEU A 843 -0.09 22.73 -4.65
CA LEU A 843 -1.00 21.97 -3.79
C LEU A 843 -2.46 22.43 -3.93
N ARG A 844 -2.69 23.74 -4.04
CA ARG A 844 -4.04 24.28 -4.29
C ARG A 844 -4.51 23.99 -5.73
N ARG A 845 -3.61 24.02 -6.72
CA ARG A 845 -3.93 23.68 -8.14
C ARG A 845 -4.47 22.25 -8.26
N GLN A 846 -3.91 21.29 -7.53
CA GLN A 846 -4.41 19.90 -7.50
C GLN A 846 -5.89 19.77 -7.15
N VAL A 847 -6.41 20.64 -6.30
CA VAL A 847 -7.82 20.65 -5.90
C VAL A 847 -8.66 21.56 -6.80
N ALA A 848 -8.08 22.67 -7.27
CA ALA A 848 -8.71 23.69 -8.10
C ALA A 848 -8.96 23.27 -9.57
N LEU A 849 -8.28 22.24 -10.07
CA LEU A 849 -8.60 21.62 -11.35
C LEU A 849 -10.02 20.98 -11.32
N SER A 850 -10.71 20.97 -12.47
CA SER A 850 -12.00 20.29 -12.65
C SER A 850 -11.88 18.78 -12.91
N PHE A 851 -10.65 18.26 -12.95
CA PHE A 851 -10.26 16.85 -13.07
C PHE A 851 -9.12 16.54 -12.08
N ARG A 852 -8.65 15.29 -11.99
CA ARG A 852 -7.52 14.91 -11.12
C ARG A 852 -6.41 14.20 -11.88
N LYS A 853 -5.17 14.60 -11.62
CA LYS A 853 -3.92 13.99 -12.12
C LYS A 853 -2.98 13.77 -10.95
N PRO A 854 -2.11 12.73 -10.97
CA PRO A 854 -1.01 12.64 -10.03
C PRO A 854 -0.04 13.82 -10.16
N MET A 855 0.64 14.15 -9.05
CA MET A 855 1.70 15.17 -9.05
C MET A 855 2.97 14.63 -8.40
N ILE A 856 4.05 14.56 -9.17
CA ILE A 856 5.37 14.16 -8.71
C ILE A 856 6.14 15.45 -8.40
N ASN A 857 6.36 15.74 -7.12
CA ASN A 857 7.13 16.89 -6.66
C ASN A 857 8.46 16.43 -6.06
N PHE A 858 9.55 16.76 -6.74
CA PHE A 858 10.90 16.62 -6.22
C PHE A 858 11.11 17.71 -5.18
N SER A 859 10.86 17.36 -3.92
CA SER A 859 10.84 18.29 -2.80
C SER A 859 12.27 18.57 -2.32
N PRO A 860 12.57 19.76 -1.79
CA PRO A 860 13.94 20.11 -1.45
C PRO A 860 14.37 19.54 -0.09
N LYS A 861 15.70 19.46 0.09
CA LYS A 861 16.35 19.14 1.38
C LYS A 861 16.96 20.38 2.02
N SER A 862 18.03 20.95 1.46
CA SER A 862 18.62 22.22 1.95
C SER A 862 17.69 23.44 1.87
N LEU A 863 16.89 23.58 0.81
CA LEU A 863 16.03 24.76 0.63
C LEU A 863 14.97 24.92 1.72
N LEU A 864 14.64 23.86 2.47
CA LEU A 864 13.74 23.91 3.63
C LEU A 864 14.15 24.94 4.69
N ARG A 865 15.43 25.37 4.70
CA ARG A 865 15.97 26.39 5.60
C ARG A 865 16.80 27.48 4.91
N HIS A 866 17.04 27.39 3.60
CA HIS A 866 17.97 28.29 2.90
C HIS A 866 17.45 29.74 2.93
N PRO A 867 18.27 30.75 3.30
CA PRO A 867 17.77 32.12 3.51
C PRO A 867 17.12 32.75 2.27
N ALA A 868 17.61 32.43 1.07
CA ALA A 868 17.05 32.90 -0.20
C ALA A 868 15.86 32.06 -0.71
N ALA A 869 15.61 30.87 -0.14
CA ALA A 869 14.47 30.01 -0.52
C ALA A 869 13.21 30.36 0.27
N ARG A 870 12.79 31.62 0.15
CA ARG A 870 11.66 32.21 0.88
C ARG A 870 10.80 33.05 -0.07
N SER A 871 9.51 33.15 0.25
CA SER A 871 8.55 33.91 -0.56
C SER A 871 7.85 34.98 0.29
N PRO A 872 7.76 36.25 -0.14
CA PRO A 872 6.93 37.26 0.53
C PRO A 872 5.44 36.94 0.39
N PHE A 873 4.61 37.34 1.36
CA PHE A 873 3.17 37.02 1.41
C PHE A 873 2.36 37.52 0.20
N ARG A 874 2.87 38.49 -0.56
CA ARG A 874 2.24 38.94 -1.82
C ARG A 874 2.24 37.84 -2.89
N ASP A 875 3.22 36.94 -2.86
CA ASP A 875 3.39 35.84 -3.82
C ASP A 875 2.44 34.65 -3.48
N PHE A 876 1.49 34.84 -2.55
CA PHE A 876 0.45 33.90 -2.15
C PHE A 876 -0.97 34.52 -2.21
N ASN A 877 -1.08 35.81 -2.59
CA ASN A 877 -2.32 36.58 -2.50
C ASN A 877 -3.30 36.27 -3.64
N GLU A 878 -4.50 36.86 -3.60
CA GLU A 878 -5.55 36.64 -4.63
C GLU A 878 -5.15 37.02 -6.08
N CYS A 879 -4.02 37.71 -6.27
CA CYS A 879 -3.44 38.06 -7.57
C CYS A 879 -2.30 37.13 -8.01
N SER A 880 -1.93 36.11 -7.23
CA SER A 880 -0.83 35.19 -7.53
C SER A 880 -1.30 33.80 -7.95
N SER A 881 -0.44 33.08 -8.69
CA SER A 881 -0.72 31.80 -9.31
C SER A 881 0.54 30.94 -9.44
N PHE A 882 0.38 29.65 -9.74
CA PHE A 882 1.48 28.74 -10.02
C PHE A 882 2.31 29.22 -11.22
N GLN A 883 3.63 29.26 -11.06
CA GLN A 883 4.58 29.67 -12.09
C GLN A 883 5.20 28.42 -12.72
N ARG A 884 4.85 28.11 -13.98
CA ARG A 884 5.42 26.94 -14.71
C ARG A 884 6.92 27.11 -14.98
N ILE A 885 7.36 28.33 -15.26
CA ILE A 885 8.76 28.77 -15.20
C ILE A 885 8.87 30.03 -14.34
N ILE A 886 10.06 30.34 -13.82
CA ILE A 886 10.36 31.64 -13.19
C ILE A 886 11.52 32.30 -13.95
N PRO A 887 11.25 33.35 -14.75
CA PRO A 887 12.27 34.14 -15.44
C PRO A 887 13.27 34.84 -14.51
N ASP A 888 14.39 35.27 -15.08
CA ASP A 888 15.28 36.24 -14.42
C ASP A 888 14.61 37.63 -14.30
N LYS A 889 15.02 38.39 -13.29
CA LYS A 889 14.54 39.76 -12.97
C LYS A 889 15.67 40.69 -12.50
N GLY A 890 16.93 40.25 -12.62
CA GLY A 890 18.14 41.03 -12.30
C GLY A 890 18.71 41.75 -13.53
N LYS A 891 20.00 42.14 -13.46
CA LYS A 891 20.65 43.01 -14.46
C LYS A 891 20.50 42.49 -15.90
N ALA A 892 20.69 41.20 -16.14
CA ALA A 892 20.50 40.54 -17.44
C ALA A 892 19.11 40.79 -18.09
N SER A 893 18.05 40.95 -17.27
CA SER A 893 16.70 41.22 -17.78
C SER A 893 16.47 42.67 -18.23
N TYR A 894 17.40 43.60 -17.94
CA TYR A 894 17.29 45.02 -18.31
C TYR A 894 17.96 45.34 -19.66
N ASN A 895 18.84 44.48 -20.14
CA ASN A 895 19.46 44.59 -21.47
C ASN A 895 19.62 43.18 -22.10
N PRO A 896 18.52 42.57 -22.58
CA PRO A 896 18.52 41.18 -23.05
C PRO A 896 19.40 40.91 -24.26
N GLU A 897 19.63 41.91 -25.11
CA GLU A 897 20.51 41.80 -26.29
C GLU A 897 21.99 41.65 -25.92
N SER A 898 22.40 42.12 -24.73
CA SER A 898 23.77 42.02 -24.22
C SER A 898 23.99 40.80 -23.30
N VAL A 899 23.04 39.86 -23.28
CA VAL A 899 23.18 38.59 -22.53
C VAL A 899 23.94 37.57 -23.38
N GLU A 900 25.12 37.18 -22.91
CA GLU A 900 26.00 36.20 -23.54
C GLU A 900 25.55 34.75 -23.30
N GLN A 901 24.82 34.50 -22.20
CA GLN A 901 24.42 33.15 -21.76
C GLN A 901 22.98 33.13 -21.19
N LEU A 902 22.15 32.21 -21.70
CA LEU A 902 20.84 31.87 -21.14
C LEU A 902 20.91 30.47 -20.53
N ILE A 903 20.79 30.40 -19.20
CA ILE A 903 20.78 29.16 -18.44
C ILE A 903 19.35 28.79 -18.07
N LEU A 904 18.90 27.64 -18.58
CA LEU A 904 17.73 26.93 -18.06
C LEU A 904 18.18 25.93 -16.98
N CYS A 905 17.50 25.94 -15.84
CA CYS A 905 17.80 25.03 -14.72
C CYS A 905 16.51 24.64 -13.96
N SER A 906 16.59 23.70 -13.02
CA SER A 906 15.44 23.23 -12.24
C SER A 906 15.84 22.83 -10.81
N GLY A 907 14.93 22.96 -9.83
CA GLY A 907 15.20 22.59 -8.44
C GLY A 907 16.27 23.44 -7.74
N LYS A 908 17.07 22.81 -6.86
CA LYS A 908 18.00 23.55 -5.97
C LYS A 908 19.14 24.25 -6.71
N VAL A 909 19.59 23.72 -7.84
CA VAL A 909 20.82 24.17 -8.53
C VAL A 909 20.76 25.65 -8.91
N TYR A 910 19.55 26.21 -9.10
CA TYR A 910 19.33 27.65 -9.24
C TYR A 910 20.01 28.48 -8.14
N TYR A 911 19.95 28.06 -6.87
CA TYR A 911 20.53 28.83 -5.76
C TYR A 911 22.06 28.75 -5.73
N ASP A 912 22.63 27.63 -6.16
CA ASP A 912 24.06 27.49 -6.36
C ASP A 912 24.52 28.43 -7.50
N LEU A 913 23.84 28.36 -8.66
CA LEU A 913 24.14 29.20 -9.84
C LEU A 913 23.91 30.70 -9.60
N PHE A 914 22.87 31.07 -8.86
CA PHE A 914 22.58 32.47 -8.54
C PHE A 914 23.69 33.11 -7.71
N LYS A 915 24.20 32.38 -6.71
CA LYS A 915 25.34 32.80 -5.90
C LYS A 915 26.62 32.87 -6.73
N GLU A 916 26.96 31.79 -7.45
CA GLU A 916 28.21 31.73 -8.21
C GLU A 916 28.25 32.80 -9.33
N ARG A 917 27.11 33.16 -9.94
CA ARG A 917 27.01 34.29 -10.88
C ARG A 917 27.34 35.63 -10.21
N GLU A 918 26.84 35.88 -9.00
CA GLU A 918 27.15 37.11 -8.24
C GLU A 918 28.64 37.17 -7.87
N ASP A 919 29.20 36.04 -7.43
CA ASP A 919 30.62 35.93 -7.07
C ASP A 919 31.55 36.11 -8.29
N HIS A 920 31.14 35.63 -9.47
CA HIS A 920 31.86 35.80 -10.75
C HIS A 920 31.64 37.16 -11.45
N ASP A 921 30.71 38.00 -10.96
CA ASP A 921 30.31 39.30 -11.55
C ASP A 921 29.48 39.23 -12.86
N GLN A 922 28.97 38.06 -13.21
CA GLN A 922 28.30 37.79 -14.50
C GLN A 922 26.78 38.01 -14.45
N GLU A 923 26.31 38.86 -13.53
CA GLU A 923 24.88 39.17 -13.32
C GLU A 923 24.20 39.84 -14.52
N ALA A 924 24.98 40.53 -15.36
CA ALA A 924 24.51 41.24 -16.55
C ALA A 924 24.59 40.37 -17.82
N THR A 925 25.61 39.52 -17.95
CA THR A 925 25.86 38.70 -19.13
C THR A 925 25.22 37.30 -19.07
N THR A 926 24.83 36.82 -17.89
CA THR A 926 24.19 35.50 -17.70
C THR A 926 22.77 35.63 -17.15
N ALA A 927 21.76 35.20 -17.90
CA ALA A 927 20.37 35.09 -17.44
C ALA A 927 20.07 33.70 -16.84
N LEU A 928 19.40 33.65 -15.68
CA LEU A 928 19.04 32.42 -14.97
C LEU A 928 17.52 32.21 -14.95
N VAL A 929 17.02 31.25 -15.73
CA VAL A 929 15.60 30.88 -15.78
C VAL A 929 15.38 29.51 -15.12
N ARG A 930 14.34 29.42 -14.29
CA ARG A 930 13.94 28.17 -13.63
C ARG A 930 12.77 27.51 -14.34
N VAL A 931 12.87 26.23 -14.61
CA VAL A 931 11.79 25.37 -15.08
C VAL A 931 11.23 24.60 -13.88
N GLU A 932 10.12 25.09 -13.32
CA GLU A 932 9.50 24.56 -12.09
C GLU A 932 8.61 23.35 -12.39
N GLN A 933 7.88 23.40 -13.52
CA GLN A 933 7.13 22.29 -14.08
C GLN A 933 7.89 21.75 -15.30
N LEU A 934 8.36 20.50 -15.20
CA LEU A 934 9.10 19.82 -16.26
C LEU A 934 8.15 19.01 -17.17
N CYS A 935 7.11 18.41 -16.57
CA CYS A 935 6.03 17.76 -17.29
C CYS A 935 4.67 18.25 -16.77
N PRO A 936 3.70 18.58 -17.63
CA PRO A 936 3.86 18.79 -19.07
C PRO A 936 4.82 19.95 -19.38
N PHE A 937 5.55 19.88 -20.49
CA PHE A 937 6.64 20.82 -20.76
C PHE A 937 6.12 22.21 -21.20
N PRO A 938 6.63 23.33 -20.64
CA PRO A 938 6.09 24.67 -20.88
C PRO A 938 6.65 25.34 -22.15
N PHE A 939 6.40 24.73 -23.33
CA PHE A 939 6.85 25.22 -24.64
C PHE A 939 6.57 26.73 -24.84
N ASP A 940 5.38 27.19 -24.47
CA ASP A 940 4.86 28.56 -24.61
C ASP A 940 5.60 29.61 -23.79
N LEU A 941 6.30 29.20 -22.72
CA LEU A 941 7.09 30.08 -21.88
C LEU A 941 8.59 29.96 -22.20
N ILE A 942 9.06 28.77 -22.59
CA ILE A 942 10.45 28.55 -23.02
C ILE A 942 10.74 29.26 -24.35
N TYR A 943 9.82 29.19 -25.33
CA TYR A 943 9.89 29.96 -26.58
C TYR A 943 10.18 31.44 -26.31
N LYS A 944 9.36 32.07 -25.46
CA LYS A 944 9.45 33.49 -25.07
C LYS A 944 10.71 33.84 -24.28
N GLN A 945 11.46 32.87 -23.75
CA GLN A 945 12.76 33.14 -23.11
C GLN A 945 13.91 33.01 -24.12
N ILE A 946 13.83 32.10 -25.09
CA ILE A 946 14.85 31.97 -26.14
C ILE A 946 14.75 33.15 -27.15
N GLU A 947 13.52 33.60 -27.40
CA GLU A 947 13.20 34.82 -28.16
C GLU A 947 13.72 36.10 -27.47
N LEU A 948 13.55 36.21 -26.14
CA LEU A 948 13.99 37.37 -25.35
C LEU A 948 15.51 37.55 -25.33
N TYR A 949 16.29 36.46 -25.42
CA TYR A 949 17.75 36.48 -25.38
C TYR A 949 18.33 35.95 -26.70
N PRO A 950 18.24 36.71 -27.82
CA PRO A 950 18.57 36.20 -29.16
C PRO A 950 20.05 35.87 -29.35
N ASN A 951 20.94 36.69 -28.77
CA ASN A 951 22.40 36.56 -28.92
C ASN A 951 23.01 35.52 -27.96
N ALA A 952 22.23 35.01 -27.00
CA ALA A 952 22.76 34.21 -25.89
C ALA A 952 23.09 32.77 -26.27
N ASN A 953 24.20 32.25 -25.74
CA ASN A 953 24.50 30.82 -25.72
C ASN A 953 23.48 30.09 -24.83
N LEU A 954 22.96 28.97 -25.33
CA LEU A 954 21.85 28.25 -24.70
C LEU A 954 22.37 27.07 -23.86
N TYR A 955 22.09 27.08 -22.55
CA TYR A 955 22.54 26.03 -21.64
C TYR A 955 21.39 25.37 -20.89
N TRP A 956 21.43 24.04 -20.80
CA TRP A 956 20.70 23.31 -19.76
C TRP A 956 21.68 22.96 -18.63
N VAL A 957 21.44 23.52 -17.45
CA VAL A 957 22.24 23.24 -16.25
C VAL A 957 21.45 22.39 -15.27
N GLN A 958 22.01 21.24 -14.88
CA GLN A 958 21.49 20.38 -13.82
C GLN A 958 22.62 19.90 -12.90
N GLU A 959 22.29 19.50 -11.68
CA GLU A 959 23.28 18.97 -10.73
C GLU A 959 23.45 17.45 -10.87
N GLU A 960 22.47 16.76 -11.45
CA GLU A 960 22.44 15.33 -11.68
C GLU A 960 23.36 14.90 -12.84
N HIS A 961 23.85 13.66 -12.78
CA HIS A 961 24.65 13.03 -13.83
C HIS A 961 23.92 13.04 -15.19
N LYS A 962 24.66 13.13 -16.32
CA LYS A 962 24.07 13.34 -17.66
C LYS A 962 23.05 12.29 -18.13
N ASN A 963 23.10 11.08 -17.55
CA ASN A 963 22.15 9.98 -17.79
C ASN A 963 21.02 9.91 -16.73
N GLN A 964 20.86 10.96 -15.95
CA GLN A 964 19.89 11.17 -14.86
C GLN A 964 19.39 12.63 -14.97
N GLY A 965 18.53 13.05 -14.05
CA GLY A 965 17.98 14.41 -14.09
C GLY A 965 16.98 14.58 -15.24
N ALA A 966 16.78 15.81 -15.70
CA ALA A 966 15.81 16.10 -16.76
C ALA A 966 16.38 16.14 -18.19
N TRP A 967 17.72 16.17 -18.35
CA TRP A 967 18.39 16.40 -19.64
C TRP A 967 17.81 15.58 -20.81
N SER A 968 17.72 14.27 -20.68
CA SER A 968 17.24 13.36 -21.75
C SER A 968 15.76 13.53 -22.12
N TYR A 969 14.97 14.19 -21.27
CA TYR A 969 13.57 14.52 -21.53
C TYR A 969 13.40 15.90 -22.14
N VAL A 970 14.15 16.89 -21.62
CA VAL A 970 14.04 18.29 -22.08
C VAL A 970 14.78 18.54 -23.40
N GLN A 971 15.89 17.85 -23.67
CA GLN A 971 16.68 18.07 -24.89
C GLN A 971 15.83 18.06 -26.18
N PRO A 972 15.11 16.98 -26.55
CA PRO A 972 14.36 16.97 -27.81
C PRO A 972 13.22 18.01 -27.83
N ARG A 973 12.65 18.36 -26.68
CA ARG A 973 11.62 19.41 -26.57
C ARG A 973 12.19 20.81 -26.81
N LEU A 974 13.41 21.05 -26.32
CA LEU A 974 14.15 22.29 -26.56
C LEU A 974 14.55 22.40 -28.04
N ASP A 975 14.98 21.29 -28.65
CA ASP A 975 15.26 21.20 -30.08
C ASP A 975 13.99 21.52 -30.91
N THR A 976 12.81 20.98 -30.54
CA THR A 976 11.50 21.33 -31.13
C THR A 976 11.13 22.82 -30.98
N VAL A 977 11.46 23.47 -29.84
CA VAL A 977 11.26 24.92 -29.68
C VAL A 977 12.18 25.73 -30.61
N LEU A 978 13.42 25.29 -30.83
CA LEU A 978 14.37 25.95 -31.72
C LEU A 978 13.96 25.83 -33.20
N ILE A 979 13.39 24.69 -33.58
CA ILE A 979 12.83 24.46 -34.93
C ILE A 979 11.69 25.45 -35.21
N GLU A 980 10.73 25.63 -34.29
CA GLU A 980 9.62 26.59 -34.46
C GLU A 980 10.11 28.05 -34.47
N LEU A 981 11.11 28.39 -33.65
CA LEU A 981 11.81 29.69 -33.69
C LEU A 981 12.63 29.91 -34.97
N GLN A 982 12.75 28.90 -35.83
CA GLN A 982 13.59 28.86 -37.03
C GLN A 982 15.10 28.99 -36.75
N ALA A 983 15.51 29.02 -35.48
CA ALA A 983 16.87 29.22 -34.98
C ALA A 983 17.68 27.89 -34.95
N ASN A 984 17.69 27.20 -36.08
CA ASN A 984 18.24 25.84 -36.24
C ASN A 984 19.78 25.79 -36.14
N GLU A 985 20.44 26.95 -36.22
CA GLU A 985 21.87 27.15 -35.98
C GLU A 985 22.24 27.23 -34.49
N ARG A 986 21.27 27.50 -33.61
CA ARG A 986 21.45 27.45 -32.15
C ARG A 986 21.22 26.02 -31.66
N CYS A 987 21.83 25.65 -30.53
CA CYS A 987 21.58 24.37 -29.86
C CYS A 987 21.75 24.50 -28.35
N PHE A 988 21.05 23.65 -27.58
CA PHE A 988 21.22 23.61 -26.13
C PHE A 988 22.43 22.77 -25.72
N LEU A 989 23.37 23.40 -25.03
CA LEU A 989 24.56 22.75 -24.50
C LEU A 989 24.32 22.25 -23.08
N TYR A 990 24.55 20.96 -22.85
CA TYR A 990 24.51 20.37 -21.52
C TYR A 990 25.63 20.91 -20.61
N ARG A 991 25.26 21.19 -19.36
CA ARG A 991 26.16 21.48 -18.24
C ARG A 991 25.67 20.73 -17.00
N GLY A 992 26.52 19.89 -16.44
CA GLY A 992 26.17 19.04 -15.30
C GLY A 992 27.20 17.95 -15.10
N ARG A 993 26.95 17.03 -14.14
CA ARG A 993 27.86 15.92 -13.85
C ARG A 993 27.99 14.96 -15.05
N PRO A 994 29.13 14.26 -15.24
CA PRO A 994 29.31 13.23 -16.26
C PRO A 994 28.32 12.06 -16.09
N PRO A 995 28.20 11.10 -17.03
CA PRO A 995 27.36 9.92 -16.83
C PRO A 995 27.84 9.04 -15.67
N ASN A 996 26.92 8.49 -14.86
CA ASN A 996 27.21 7.60 -13.75
C ASN A 996 26.08 6.59 -13.51
N SER A 997 26.40 5.36 -13.09
CA SER A 997 25.43 4.33 -12.70
C SER A 997 24.86 4.58 -11.30
N ALA A 998 25.70 5.08 -10.38
CA ALA A 998 25.28 5.55 -9.07
C ALA A 998 24.59 6.92 -9.18
N SER A 999 23.62 7.18 -8.30
CA SER A 999 22.90 8.47 -8.24
C SER A 999 23.81 9.62 -7.79
N ALA A 1000 24.67 9.37 -6.80
CA ALA A 1000 25.68 10.31 -6.31
C ALA A 1000 26.95 9.55 -5.88
N THR A 1001 28.10 10.21 -5.89
CA THR A 1001 29.32 9.68 -5.28
C THR A 1001 29.21 9.66 -3.75
N GLY A 1002 29.69 8.58 -3.12
CA GLY A 1002 29.85 8.50 -1.66
C GLY A 1002 31.05 9.29 -1.12
N ILE A 1003 31.94 9.77 -2.00
CA ILE A 1003 33.20 10.42 -1.61
C ILE A 1003 33.02 11.94 -1.67
N LYS A 1004 32.98 12.59 -0.50
CA LYS A 1004 32.79 14.06 -0.39
C LYS A 1004 33.80 14.90 -1.15
N ALA A 1005 35.04 14.41 -1.32
CA ALA A 1005 36.05 15.07 -2.15
C ALA A 1005 35.67 15.05 -3.65
N HIS A 1006 35.19 13.91 -4.16
CA HIS A 1006 34.72 13.79 -5.55
C HIS A 1006 33.45 14.63 -5.75
N HIS A 1007 32.51 14.63 -4.81
CA HIS A 1007 31.31 15.46 -4.91
C HIS A 1007 31.62 16.96 -5.03
N LYS A 1008 32.66 17.43 -4.32
CA LYS A 1008 33.17 18.79 -4.43
C LYS A 1008 33.90 19.04 -5.75
N ALA A 1009 34.71 18.09 -6.23
CA ALA A 1009 35.34 18.20 -7.56
C ALA A 1009 34.26 18.32 -8.66
N GLU A 1010 33.30 17.39 -8.69
CA GLU A 1010 32.14 17.41 -9.60
C GLU A 1010 31.34 18.73 -9.56
N TYR A 1011 31.24 19.36 -8.39
CA TYR A 1011 30.59 20.67 -8.23
C TYR A 1011 31.47 21.80 -8.79
N ASN A 1012 32.75 21.84 -8.43
CA ASN A 1012 33.70 22.83 -8.93
C ASN A 1012 33.88 22.75 -10.45
N ASP A 1013 33.95 21.54 -11.01
CA ASP A 1013 34.03 21.29 -12.45
C ASP A 1013 32.77 21.81 -13.16
N LEU A 1014 31.58 21.60 -12.57
CA LEU A 1014 30.32 22.13 -13.07
C LEU A 1014 30.32 23.66 -13.09
N ILE A 1015 30.62 24.32 -11.97
CA ILE A 1015 30.65 25.79 -11.87
C ILE A 1015 31.70 26.39 -12.82
N THR A 1016 32.91 25.83 -12.85
CA THR A 1016 34.00 26.27 -13.74
C THR A 1016 33.63 26.10 -15.22
N SER A 1017 32.85 25.06 -15.58
CA SER A 1017 32.38 24.85 -16.96
C SER A 1017 31.30 25.84 -17.44
N ILE A 1018 30.80 26.70 -16.54
CA ILE A 1018 29.77 27.73 -16.82
C ILE A 1018 30.39 29.13 -16.73
N PHE A 1019 30.93 29.50 -15.57
CA PHE A 1019 31.38 30.87 -15.27
C PHE A 1019 32.90 31.09 -15.46
N GLY A 1020 33.66 30.02 -15.73
CA GLY A 1020 35.12 30.04 -15.77
C GLY A 1020 35.76 29.91 -14.38
N ASN A 1021 37.04 30.27 -14.25
CA ASN A 1021 37.72 30.33 -12.95
C ASN A 1021 37.54 31.72 -12.32
N LEU A 1022 37.33 31.78 -11.00
CA LEU A 1022 37.36 33.04 -10.24
C LEU A 1022 38.70 33.78 -10.44
N THR A 1023 38.61 35.04 -10.88
CA THR A 1023 39.77 35.96 -10.96
C THR A 1023 40.24 36.37 -9.56
N GLU A 1024 41.47 36.88 -9.43
CA GLU A 1024 41.96 37.42 -8.15
C GLU A 1024 41.12 38.61 -7.66
N ALA A 1025 40.60 39.45 -8.57
CA ALA A 1025 39.68 40.53 -8.22
C ALA A 1025 38.38 39.98 -7.61
N ASN A 1026 37.80 38.92 -8.20
CA ASN A 1026 36.61 38.27 -7.69
C ASN A 1026 36.87 37.68 -6.29
N LYS A 1027 38.01 37.00 -6.10
CA LYS A 1027 38.42 36.44 -4.79
C LYS A 1027 38.59 37.52 -3.73
N CYS A 1028 39.29 38.61 -4.02
CA CYS A 1028 39.47 39.73 -3.09
C CYS A 1028 38.11 40.32 -2.67
N ARG A 1029 37.24 40.58 -3.64
CA ARG A 1029 35.87 41.06 -3.42
C ARG A 1029 35.02 40.10 -2.58
N MET A 1030 35.13 38.78 -2.81
CA MET A 1030 34.47 37.76 -2.01
C MET A 1030 35.00 37.72 -0.57
N GLU A 1031 36.31 37.85 -0.38
CA GLU A 1031 36.90 37.98 0.95
C GLU A 1031 36.42 39.24 1.68
N GLU A 1032 36.32 40.39 0.99
CA GLU A 1032 35.79 41.64 1.57
C GLU A 1032 34.30 41.52 1.93
N LYS A 1033 33.47 40.90 1.07
CA LYS A 1033 32.09 40.52 1.39
C LYS A 1033 32.03 39.63 2.63
N MET A 1034 32.92 38.63 2.76
CA MET A 1034 32.96 37.75 3.94
C MET A 1034 33.49 38.46 5.20
N LYS A 1035 34.52 39.30 5.09
CA LYS A 1035 35.09 40.10 6.19
C LYS A 1035 34.05 41.08 6.73
N SER A 1036 33.34 41.79 5.86
CA SER A 1036 32.25 42.72 6.23
C SER A 1036 31.01 42.02 6.77
N ALA A 1037 30.58 40.88 6.19
CA ALA A 1037 29.49 40.07 6.73
C ALA A 1037 29.83 39.48 8.12
N LYS A 1038 31.09 39.08 8.35
CA LYS A 1038 31.58 38.61 9.65
C LYS A 1038 31.63 39.75 10.68
N ALA A 1039 32.08 40.94 10.29
CA ALA A 1039 32.06 42.12 11.16
C ALA A 1039 30.62 42.53 11.52
N LYS A 1040 29.70 42.53 10.54
CA LYS A 1040 28.28 42.82 10.78
C LYS A 1040 27.62 41.81 11.71
N SER A 1041 27.87 40.51 11.53
CA SER A 1041 27.32 39.46 12.40
C SER A 1041 27.95 39.42 13.80
N LEU A 1042 29.22 39.82 13.96
CA LEU A 1042 29.79 40.12 15.30
C LEU A 1042 29.01 41.26 15.96
N LYS A 1043 28.85 42.39 15.26
CA LYS A 1043 28.16 43.57 15.80
C LYS A 1043 26.70 43.29 16.16
N GLU A 1044 25.97 42.55 15.31
CA GLU A 1044 24.60 42.10 15.61
C GLU A 1044 24.54 41.14 16.82
N ALA A 1045 25.58 40.32 17.04
CA ALA A 1045 25.68 39.47 18.23
C ALA A 1045 26.03 40.28 19.49
N GLU A 1046 26.90 41.29 19.40
CA GLU A 1046 27.24 42.22 20.46
C GLU A 1046 26.04 43.10 20.86
N ASP A 1047 25.29 43.64 19.90
CA ASP A 1047 24.03 44.36 20.10
C ASP A 1047 22.92 43.47 20.70
N SER A 1048 22.94 42.17 20.39
CA SER A 1048 22.06 41.19 21.03
C SER A 1048 22.47 40.89 22.47
N LEU A 1049 23.78 40.81 22.74
CA LEU A 1049 24.36 40.62 24.08
C LEU A 1049 24.16 41.84 24.98
N SER A 1050 24.30 43.06 24.43
CA SER A 1050 24.07 44.31 25.15
C SER A 1050 22.58 44.46 25.52
N LYS A 1051 21.65 44.20 24.60
CA LYS A 1051 20.21 44.11 24.90
C LYS A 1051 19.87 43.03 25.92
N ALA A 1052 20.50 41.85 25.83
CA ALA A 1052 20.29 40.77 26.79
C ALA A 1052 20.83 41.10 28.20
N LYS A 1053 21.90 41.90 28.30
CA LYS A 1053 22.37 42.48 29.58
C LYS A 1053 21.40 43.54 30.09
N LEU A 1054 20.98 44.49 29.27
CA LEU A 1054 20.05 45.56 29.64
C LEU A 1054 18.69 45.04 30.15
N LEU A 1055 18.19 43.96 29.55
CA LEU A 1055 16.98 43.24 29.98
C LEU A 1055 17.16 42.43 31.27
N LYS A 1056 18.40 42.20 31.74
CA LYS A 1056 18.66 41.68 33.09
C LYS A 1056 18.75 42.81 34.11
N THR A 1057 19.42 43.93 33.81
CA THR A 1057 19.51 45.07 34.73
C THR A 1057 18.12 45.59 35.09
N LYS A 1058 17.28 45.88 34.06
CA LYS A 1058 15.87 46.29 34.23
C LYS A 1058 14.95 45.27 34.91
N LYS A 1059 15.46 44.10 35.30
CA LYS A 1059 14.72 43.09 36.08
C LYS A 1059 15.16 43.02 37.55
N ASN A 1060 16.20 43.77 37.93
CA ASN A 1060 16.64 43.94 39.32
C ASN A 1060 16.27 45.31 39.89
N ASP A 1061 16.00 46.32 39.05
CA ASP A 1061 15.71 47.71 39.47
C ASP A 1061 14.28 47.93 40.04
N ASN A 1062 13.62 46.87 40.54
CA ASN A 1062 12.19 46.87 40.90
C ASN A 1062 11.92 46.23 42.28
N ASP A 1063 12.70 46.63 43.30
CA ASP A 1063 12.39 46.41 44.73
C ASP A 1063 12.79 47.67 45.56
N PRO A 1064 12.02 48.12 46.57
CA PRO A 1064 12.21 49.44 47.18
C PRO A 1064 12.88 49.48 48.57
N LYS A 1065 13.82 50.44 48.73
CA LYS A 1065 14.36 51.04 49.99
C LYS A 1065 15.23 50.17 50.92
N GLY A 1066 16.33 50.75 51.38
CA GLY A 1066 17.23 50.28 52.44
C GLY A 1066 18.35 51.31 52.68
N ASP A 1067 18.72 51.55 53.94
CA ASP A 1067 19.35 52.82 54.40
C ASP A 1067 20.88 52.86 54.44
N ASN A 1068 21.43 54.08 54.35
CA ASN A 1068 22.68 54.63 54.93
C ASN A 1068 24.10 54.02 54.73
N SER A 1069 25.08 54.96 54.69
CA SER A 1069 26.51 54.94 55.12
C SER A 1069 27.28 53.59 55.19
N ASP A 1070 28.51 53.46 54.68
CA ASP A 1070 29.59 54.45 54.83
C ASP A 1070 30.75 54.35 53.80
N THR A 1071 31.71 55.28 53.90
CA THR A 1071 32.92 55.41 53.04
C THR A 1071 34.21 55.28 53.87
N PRO A 1072 35.44 55.18 53.28
CA PRO A 1072 35.82 54.72 51.93
C PRO A 1072 37.12 53.84 51.90
N ALA A 1073 37.55 53.52 50.67
CA ALA A 1073 38.92 53.71 50.16
C ALA A 1073 39.91 52.52 50.02
N LYS A 1074 40.61 52.58 48.87
CA LYS A 1074 41.93 52.02 48.52
C LYS A 1074 42.05 50.49 48.33
N SER A 1075 42.90 50.00 47.41
CA SER A 1075 43.50 50.61 46.20
C SER A 1075 44.33 49.59 45.41
N LYS A 1076 44.38 49.74 44.06
CA LYS A 1076 45.55 49.44 43.19
C LYS A 1076 46.02 47.96 43.12
N THR A 1077 46.74 47.44 42.10
CA THR A 1077 47.04 47.84 40.70
C THR A 1077 47.63 46.63 39.95
N ASN A 1078 47.58 46.64 38.61
CA ASN A 1078 48.57 46.03 37.69
C ASN A 1078 48.60 44.48 37.59
N LYS A 1079 48.65 43.86 36.39
CA LYS A 1079 49.75 43.73 35.39
C LYS A 1079 50.93 42.90 35.93
N GLU A 1080 51.55 41.95 35.21
CA GLU A 1080 51.33 41.43 33.84
C GLU A 1080 52.05 40.06 33.62
N ASP A 1081 51.80 39.43 32.46
CA ASP A 1081 52.70 38.52 31.70
C ASP A 1081 53.11 37.09 32.15
N SER A 1082 53.58 36.35 31.12
CA SER A 1082 54.34 35.08 31.09
C SER A 1082 53.64 33.72 31.35
N ASP A 1083 53.10 33.19 30.24
CA ASP A 1083 53.25 31.79 29.76
C ASP A 1083 54.72 31.23 29.86
N PRO A 1084 55.00 29.91 29.63
CA PRO A 1084 54.13 28.72 29.66
C PRO A 1084 54.81 27.39 30.17
N LYS A 1085 54.08 26.27 30.04
CA LYS A 1085 54.52 24.84 29.87
C LYS A 1085 55.02 23.99 31.05
N GLY A 1086 54.37 22.83 31.18
CA GLY A 1086 54.92 21.53 31.62
C GLY A 1086 54.85 21.21 33.12
N SER A 1087 54.87 19.95 33.58
CA SER A 1087 54.41 18.65 33.02
C SER A 1087 54.75 17.54 34.02
N ASN A 1088 53.79 16.68 34.39
CA ASN A 1088 53.96 15.47 35.22
C ASN A 1088 54.41 15.74 36.69
N SER A 1089 54.18 14.90 37.71
CA SER A 1089 53.35 13.67 37.83
C SER A 1089 53.00 13.41 39.33
N ASP A 1090 52.42 12.24 39.62
CA ASP A 1090 52.49 11.49 40.89
C ASP A 1090 51.48 11.75 42.04
N THR A 1091 50.51 10.81 42.06
CA THR A 1091 49.79 10.19 43.19
C THR A 1091 50.70 9.57 44.30
N PRO A 1092 50.17 8.97 45.40
CA PRO A 1092 48.82 9.06 46.02
C PRO A 1092 48.82 9.20 47.57
N ALA A 1093 47.65 9.51 48.17
CA ALA A 1093 47.39 9.18 49.59
C ALA A 1093 45.89 8.90 49.90
N LYS A 1094 45.67 8.10 50.95
CA LYS A 1094 44.41 7.80 51.68
C LYS A 1094 44.65 8.24 53.16
N PRO A 1095 43.65 8.45 54.05
CA PRO A 1095 42.61 7.45 54.36
C PRO A 1095 41.22 7.97 54.84
N LYS A 1096 40.45 7.03 55.40
CA LYS A 1096 39.17 7.05 56.15
C LYS A 1096 39.28 7.84 57.51
N PRO A 1097 38.20 8.12 58.30
CA PRO A 1097 37.12 7.17 58.64
C PRO A 1097 35.67 7.62 58.96
N GLN A 1098 34.87 6.57 59.17
CA GLN A 1098 33.51 6.33 59.72
C GLN A 1098 32.84 7.32 60.70
N ASN A 1099 31.50 7.45 60.60
CA ASN A 1099 30.46 7.01 61.58
C ASN A 1099 29.11 7.76 61.35
N ASN A 1100 27.94 7.39 61.92
CA ASN A 1100 27.24 6.09 62.04
C ASN A 1100 25.76 6.36 62.49
N SER A 1101 24.89 5.33 62.55
CA SER A 1101 23.58 5.25 63.27
C SER A 1101 22.37 6.11 62.80
N ASP A 1102 21.09 5.78 63.04
CA ASP A 1102 20.35 4.48 63.20
C ASP A 1102 18.80 4.73 63.28
N LYS A 1103 17.96 3.66 63.24
CA LYS A 1103 16.51 3.54 63.64
C LYS A 1103 15.44 4.27 62.77
N THR A 1104 14.27 3.73 62.35
CA THR A 1104 13.16 2.90 62.92
C THR A 1104 12.21 3.67 63.87
N SER A 1105 10.86 3.52 63.93
CA SER A 1105 9.91 2.49 63.39
C SER A 1105 8.41 2.92 63.41
N SER A 1106 7.61 2.40 62.46
CA SER A 1106 6.20 1.88 62.54
C SER A 1106 5.03 2.51 63.34
N LYS A 1107 3.83 2.44 62.71
CA LYS A 1107 2.53 1.83 63.18
C LYS A 1107 1.31 2.69 63.64
N GLU A 1108 0.14 2.26 63.12
CA GLU A 1108 -1.24 2.20 63.70
C GLU A 1108 -2.19 3.43 63.79
N ALA A 1109 -3.48 3.14 64.02
CA ALA A 1109 -4.69 3.97 63.79
C ALA A 1109 -5.58 4.05 65.10
N PRO A 1110 -6.92 4.33 65.19
CA PRO A 1110 -8.04 4.25 64.19
C PRO A 1110 -9.23 5.28 64.25
N SER A 1111 -10.05 5.35 63.17
CA SER A 1111 -11.55 5.48 63.06
C SER A 1111 -12.36 6.57 63.84
N PRO A 1112 -13.71 6.75 63.66
CA PRO A 1112 -14.72 6.15 62.74
C PRO A 1112 -15.69 7.13 61.98
N GLU A 1113 -16.72 6.54 61.32
CA GLU A 1113 -17.97 7.12 60.71
C GLU A 1113 -17.94 7.60 59.24
N LYS A 1114 -18.95 7.40 58.36
CA LYS A 1114 -20.09 6.43 58.23
C LYS A 1114 -20.64 6.52 56.77
N ASP A 1115 -21.15 5.42 56.20
CA ASP A 1115 -21.79 5.29 54.86
C ASP A 1115 -23.29 5.74 54.83
N PRO A 1116 -24.07 5.80 53.70
CA PRO A 1116 -23.86 5.19 52.36
C PRO A 1116 -24.26 5.97 51.05
N SER A 1117 -23.71 5.52 49.90
CA SER A 1117 -24.22 5.33 48.50
C SER A 1117 -25.60 5.84 47.97
N PRO A 1118 -25.95 5.77 46.64
CA PRO A 1118 -25.20 6.03 45.38
C PRO A 1118 -26.03 6.68 44.21
N SER A 1119 -25.42 7.23 43.13
CA SER A 1119 -26.12 7.43 41.83
C SER A 1119 -25.27 7.57 40.54
N THR A 1120 -25.71 6.84 39.51
CA THR A 1120 -25.43 6.77 38.05
C THR A 1120 -24.98 8.05 37.28
N PRO A 1121 -24.16 7.94 36.20
CA PRO A 1121 -23.73 9.08 35.36
C PRO A 1121 -24.74 9.54 34.27
N PRO A 1122 -24.59 10.77 33.73
CA PRO A 1122 -25.48 11.34 32.70
C PRO A 1122 -25.14 10.91 31.26
N ALA A 1123 -26.10 11.10 30.34
CA ALA A 1123 -26.07 10.65 28.94
C ALA A 1123 -25.86 11.78 27.90
N ALA A 1124 -25.75 11.40 26.62
CA ALA A 1124 -25.50 12.29 25.49
C ALA A 1124 -26.74 13.13 25.06
N PRO A 1125 -26.56 14.30 24.43
CA PRO A 1125 -27.65 15.21 24.08
C PRO A 1125 -28.32 14.92 22.72
N THR A 1126 -29.62 15.20 22.64
CA THR A 1126 -30.42 15.31 21.40
C THR A 1126 -30.79 16.79 21.11
N PRO A 1127 -31.05 17.17 19.85
CA PRO A 1127 -31.35 18.56 19.47
C PRO A 1127 -32.82 18.96 19.71
N PRO A 1128 -33.12 20.27 19.84
CA PRO A 1128 -34.47 20.79 20.11
C PRO A 1128 -35.35 20.93 18.85
N ALA A 1129 -36.64 21.16 19.06
CA ALA A 1129 -37.64 21.45 18.02
C ALA A 1129 -38.58 22.61 18.46
N ALA A 1130 -39.24 23.26 17.50
CA ALA A 1130 -40.23 24.31 17.73
C ALA A 1130 -41.44 24.21 16.77
N SER A 1131 -42.62 24.62 17.24
CA SER A 1131 -43.92 24.68 16.52
C SER A 1131 -44.19 26.11 15.98
N THR A 1132 -45.22 26.50 15.19
CA THR A 1132 -46.65 26.10 14.98
C THR A 1132 -47.07 26.36 13.51
N LYS A 1133 -47.95 25.59 12.81
CA LYS A 1133 -49.45 25.43 12.87
C LYS A 1133 -50.27 26.72 12.55
N PRO A 1134 -51.55 26.66 12.07
CA PRO A 1134 -52.30 25.60 11.33
C PRO A 1134 -53.37 26.07 10.28
N ALA A 1135 -53.90 25.15 9.43
CA ALA A 1135 -55.29 25.10 8.87
C ALA A 1135 -55.51 23.76 8.09
N ALA A 1136 -56.37 22.83 8.53
CA ALA A 1136 -57.78 22.60 8.11
C ALA A 1136 -57.97 22.21 6.61
N SER A 1137 -58.61 21.10 6.21
CA SER A 1137 -59.30 19.95 6.88
C SER A 1137 -59.24 18.70 5.94
N LYS A 1138 -59.97 17.56 6.00
CA LYS A 1138 -61.16 17.09 6.72
C LYS A 1138 -61.13 15.53 6.92
N LYS A 1139 -62.26 14.81 6.75
CA LYS A 1139 -62.53 13.36 6.97
C LYS A 1139 -63.91 13.00 6.32
N PRO A 1140 -64.46 11.75 6.27
CA PRO A 1140 -63.95 10.38 6.61
C PRO A 1140 -64.37 9.34 5.49
N GLU A 1141 -64.70 8.01 5.60
CA GLU A 1141 -64.55 6.85 6.54
C GLU A 1141 -64.86 5.47 5.83
N SER A 1142 -64.55 4.34 6.50
CA SER A 1142 -65.20 2.99 6.53
C SER A 1142 -65.62 2.12 5.29
N SER A 1143 -64.95 0.95 5.16
CA SER A 1143 -65.42 -0.45 4.91
C SER A 1143 -66.79 -0.86 4.26
N ALA A 1144 -66.76 -1.84 3.31
CA ALA A 1144 -67.73 -2.96 3.18
C ALA A 1144 -67.34 -4.04 2.10
N MET A 1145 -68.05 -5.18 2.09
CA MET A 1145 -68.08 -6.33 1.14
C MET A 1145 -69.57 -6.84 1.10
N PRO A 1146 -70.05 -7.85 0.31
CA PRO A 1146 -69.55 -8.56 -0.89
C PRO A 1146 -70.65 -8.77 -2.01
N GLN A 1147 -70.41 -9.70 -2.98
CA GLN A 1147 -71.37 -10.28 -3.98
C GLN A 1147 -71.82 -9.34 -5.14
N ARG A 1148 -72.20 -9.74 -6.38
CA ARG A 1148 -72.59 -11.02 -7.08
C ARG A 1148 -71.97 -11.02 -8.53
N LYS A 1149 -72.21 -11.92 -9.52
CA LYS A 1149 -73.17 -13.03 -9.73
C LYS A 1149 -72.50 -14.33 -10.31
N SER A 1150 -72.97 -14.92 -11.44
CA SER A 1150 -72.73 -16.36 -11.76
C SER A 1150 -73.02 -16.85 -13.21
N THR A 1151 -72.21 -17.83 -13.70
CA THR A 1151 -72.54 -19.00 -14.61
C THR A 1151 -73.01 -18.74 -16.06
N PRO A 1152 -73.00 -19.75 -16.99
CA PRO A 1152 -72.71 -21.21 -16.90
C PRO A 1152 -71.34 -21.59 -17.56
N SER A 1153 -70.97 -22.81 -18.03
CA SER A 1153 -71.64 -24.13 -18.22
C SER A 1153 -70.67 -25.34 -18.13
N GLU A 1154 -71.15 -26.55 -18.49
CA GLU A 1154 -70.47 -27.87 -18.54
C GLU A 1154 -70.82 -28.60 -19.89
N PRO A 1155 -70.43 -29.88 -20.24
CA PRO A 1155 -70.13 -31.07 -19.40
C PRO A 1155 -68.86 -31.89 -19.80
N ALA A 1156 -68.71 -33.11 -19.24
CA ALA A 1156 -67.51 -33.96 -19.32
C ALA A 1156 -67.72 -35.34 -20.01
N GLY A 1157 -66.61 -36.07 -20.30
CA GLY A 1157 -66.65 -37.46 -20.78
C GLY A 1157 -65.28 -38.16 -20.93
N GLN A 1158 -65.22 -39.45 -20.56
CA GLN A 1158 -64.22 -40.46 -20.97
C GLN A 1158 -64.97 -41.50 -21.89
N PRO A 1159 -64.40 -42.63 -22.43
CA PRO A 1159 -63.06 -43.23 -22.26
C PRO A 1159 -62.43 -43.93 -23.51
N GLN A 1160 -61.33 -44.68 -23.28
CA GLN A 1160 -60.86 -45.94 -23.95
C GLN A 1160 -60.41 -46.04 -25.45
N LEU A 1161 -59.18 -46.59 -25.60
CA LEU A 1161 -58.74 -47.71 -26.48
C LEU A 1161 -58.88 -47.68 -28.03
N LYS A 1162 -57.74 -47.82 -28.74
CA LYS A 1162 -57.29 -49.08 -29.41
C LYS A 1162 -55.98 -48.96 -30.24
N ALA A 1163 -55.08 -49.95 -30.07
CA ALA A 1163 -54.08 -50.52 -31.02
C ALA A 1163 -53.05 -49.59 -31.74
N LYS A 1164 -51.84 -50.03 -32.15
CA LYS A 1164 -51.25 -51.39 -32.27
C LYS A 1164 -49.87 -51.53 -31.57
N LYS A 1165 -49.47 -52.79 -31.40
CA LYS A 1165 -48.18 -53.37 -30.93
C LYS A 1165 -47.38 -53.89 -32.16
N PRO A 1166 -46.18 -54.53 -32.04
CA PRO A 1166 -45.09 -54.45 -31.03
C PRO A 1166 -43.64 -54.50 -31.65
N ASN A 1167 -42.62 -54.77 -30.80
CA ASN A 1167 -41.32 -55.45 -31.11
C ASN A 1167 -40.25 -54.70 -31.95
N ALA A 1168 -38.95 -55.04 -31.90
CA ALA A 1168 -38.06 -55.66 -30.88
C ALA A 1168 -36.57 -55.54 -31.33
N SER A 1169 -35.63 -56.11 -30.53
CA SER A 1169 -34.31 -56.72 -30.88
C SER A 1169 -33.77 -56.67 -32.33
N SER A 1170 -32.46 -56.55 -32.61
CA SER A 1170 -31.24 -56.53 -31.75
C SER A 1170 -29.96 -56.22 -32.56
N GLN A 1171 -28.82 -56.22 -31.84
CA GLN A 1171 -27.40 -56.24 -32.27
C GLN A 1171 -27.06 -56.88 -33.64
N ASN A 1172 -26.10 -56.27 -34.36
CA ASN A 1172 -24.74 -56.83 -34.65
C ASN A 1172 -23.86 -55.76 -35.35
N GLU A 1173 -22.60 -55.51 -34.92
CA GLU A 1173 -21.31 -56.14 -35.35
C GLU A 1173 -20.86 -55.77 -36.79
N LYS A 1174 -19.57 -55.57 -37.13
CA LYS A 1174 -18.30 -55.27 -36.41
C LYS A 1174 -17.20 -55.00 -37.46
N LEU A 1175 -16.05 -54.39 -37.06
CA LEU A 1175 -14.75 -54.39 -37.80
C LEU A 1175 -14.78 -53.67 -39.18
N ALA A 1176 -13.67 -53.26 -39.83
CA ALA A 1176 -12.27 -52.97 -39.46
C ALA A 1176 -11.84 -51.75 -40.33
N GLN A 1177 -11.16 -50.71 -39.82
CA GLN A 1177 -9.73 -50.58 -39.45
C GLN A 1177 -8.75 -50.50 -40.65
N LYS A 1178 -7.76 -49.59 -40.54
CA LYS A 1178 -6.56 -49.35 -41.39
C LYS A 1178 -6.73 -48.55 -42.69
N GLU A 1179 -5.70 -47.87 -43.26
CA GLU A 1179 -4.45 -47.22 -42.77
C GLU A 1179 -3.77 -46.48 -43.97
N ILE A 1180 -2.59 -45.86 -43.79
CA ILE A 1180 -1.59 -45.47 -44.83
C ILE A 1180 -1.83 -44.15 -45.63
N MET A 1181 -0.82 -43.27 -45.54
CA MET A 1181 -0.38 -42.25 -46.52
C MET A 1181 0.94 -42.79 -47.18
N PRO A 1182 1.48 -42.33 -48.35
CA PRO A 1182 1.67 -40.90 -48.71
C PRO A 1182 1.84 -40.53 -50.22
N ASP A 1183 2.37 -39.32 -50.44
CA ASP A 1183 3.21 -38.83 -51.57
C ASP A 1183 2.62 -38.47 -52.96
N GLY A 1184 3.27 -37.50 -53.62
CA GLY A 1184 3.00 -37.05 -55.00
C GLY A 1184 3.38 -35.57 -55.27
N LYS A 1185 4.08 -35.26 -56.38
CA LYS A 1185 4.59 -33.90 -56.73
C LYS A 1185 4.49 -33.58 -58.23
N ARG A 1186 4.32 -32.29 -58.56
CA ARG A 1186 4.68 -31.59 -59.84
C ARG A 1186 3.84 -31.95 -61.11
N SER A 1187 3.72 -31.12 -62.17
CA SER A 1187 4.07 -29.69 -62.42
C SER A 1187 3.56 -29.14 -63.78
N GLN A 1188 3.69 -27.80 -63.99
CA GLN A 1188 3.58 -27.04 -65.28
C GLN A 1188 2.14 -26.85 -65.84
N THR A 1189 1.77 -25.89 -66.71
CA THR A 1189 2.45 -24.88 -67.59
C THR A 1189 1.48 -23.65 -67.79
N ARG A 1190 1.59 -22.55 -68.59
CA ARG A 1190 2.52 -21.87 -69.56
C ARG A 1190 2.06 -20.38 -69.78
N LYS A 1191 2.95 -19.45 -70.22
CA LYS A 1191 2.73 -18.14 -70.96
C LYS A 1191 3.23 -16.81 -70.32
N GLN A 1192 3.37 -15.75 -71.15
CA GLN A 1192 3.90 -14.38 -70.93
C GLN A 1192 2.92 -13.34 -71.56
N LYS A 1193 3.10 -12.00 -71.70
CA LYS A 1193 4.21 -10.98 -71.65
C LYS A 1193 3.53 -9.58 -71.41
N HIS A 1194 4.09 -8.36 -71.36
CA HIS A 1194 5.43 -7.80 -71.62
C HIS A 1194 5.88 -6.71 -70.58
N SER A 1195 6.25 -5.46 -70.94
CA SER A 1195 6.99 -4.51 -70.05
C SER A 1195 7.20 -3.05 -70.57
N LYS A 1196 7.50 -2.08 -69.66
CA LYS A 1196 8.05 -0.68 -69.81
C LYS A 1196 7.05 0.47 -70.10
N SER A 1197 7.26 1.80 -69.86
CA SER A 1197 8.14 2.69 -69.02
C SER A 1197 7.85 4.19 -69.44
N ALA A 1198 8.02 5.34 -68.77
CA ALA A 1198 8.55 5.90 -67.50
C ALA A 1198 8.43 7.47 -67.58
N LYS A 1199 8.91 8.21 -66.55
CA LYS A 1199 9.25 9.68 -66.47
C LYS A 1199 8.21 10.75 -66.02
N ASP A 1200 8.74 11.62 -65.16
CA ASP A 1200 8.37 13.00 -64.70
C ASP A 1200 8.50 14.09 -65.81
N PRO A 1201 8.07 15.40 -65.69
CA PRO A 1201 8.39 16.27 -64.53
C PRO A 1201 7.54 17.54 -64.17
N MET A 1202 7.85 18.11 -62.99
CA MET A 1202 7.97 19.56 -62.62
C MET A 1202 6.79 20.60 -62.66
N ARG A 1203 6.48 21.13 -61.46
CA ARG A 1203 6.68 22.55 -61.01
C ARG A 1203 5.86 23.72 -61.64
N ALA A 1204 4.95 24.36 -60.87
CA ALA A 1204 5.06 25.78 -60.43
C ALA A 1204 3.78 26.44 -59.81
N LYS A 1205 3.99 27.12 -58.66
CA LYS A 1205 3.44 28.42 -58.18
C LYS A 1205 1.96 28.86 -58.38
N SER A 1206 1.36 29.28 -57.24
CA SER A 1206 0.53 30.50 -57.02
C SER A 1206 -0.87 30.59 -57.70
N ASP A 1207 -1.85 31.37 -57.23
CA ASP A 1207 -1.87 32.42 -56.19
C ASP A 1207 -3.28 32.60 -55.53
N LYS A 1208 -3.38 33.52 -54.55
CA LYS A 1208 -4.51 34.42 -54.16
C LYS A 1208 -5.92 34.25 -54.82
N LYS A 1209 -7.08 34.51 -54.18
CA LYS A 1209 -7.42 35.33 -52.97
C LYS A 1209 -8.90 35.16 -52.51
N GLN A 1210 -9.22 35.79 -51.36
CA GLN A 1210 -10.48 36.49 -50.92
C GLN A 1210 -11.71 36.50 -51.88
N ALA A 1211 -13.00 36.42 -51.48
CA ALA A 1211 -13.73 36.92 -50.28
C ALA A 1211 -15.03 36.07 -50.02
N LYS A 1212 -15.60 35.89 -48.81
CA LYS A 1212 -16.57 36.75 -48.05
C LYS A 1212 -17.74 37.36 -48.87
N PRO A 1213 -18.97 37.57 -48.29
CA PRO A 1213 -19.61 36.93 -47.12
C PRO A 1213 -21.17 36.76 -47.18
N SER A 1214 -21.75 36.08 -46.18
CA SER A 1214 -23.15 36.26 -45.66
C SER A 1214 -24.32 35.69 -46.53
N LYS A 1215 -25.57 35.50 -46.06
CA LYS A 1215 -26.23 35.81 -44.77
C LYS A 1215 -27.55 35.00 -44.60
N ARG A 1216 -27.83 34.49 -43.38
CA ARG A 1216 -29.18 34.11 -42.84
C ARG A 1216 -29.95 32.95 -43.55
N SER A 1217 -30.89 32.25 -42.93
CA SER A 1217 -31.39 32.21 -41.52
C SER A 1217 -32.03 30.84 -41.20
N THR A 1218 -32.41 30.63 -39.92
CA THR A 1218 -33.51 29.74 -39.43
C THR A 1218 -33.36 28.21 -39.68
N ASP A 1219 -33.68 27.30 -38.75
CA ASP A 1219 -34.46 27.40 -37.50
C ASP A 1219 -33.87 26.58 -36.32
N GLU A 1220 -34.54 26.68 -35.17
CA GLU A 1220 -34.19 26.02 -33.90
C GLU A 1220 -34.52 24.52 -33.87
N SER A 1221 -33.72 23.72 -33.15
CA SER A 1221 -34.20 22.87 -32.04
C SER A 1221 -33.05 22.08 -31.38
N SER A 1222 -33.26 21.68 -30.13
CA SER A 1222 -32.22 21.13 -29.25
C SER A 1222 -32.14 19.60 -29.26
N SER A 1223 -30.93 19.05 -29.28
CA SER A 1223 -30.64 17.82 -28.54
C SER A 1223 -29.20 17.80 -28.00
N GLU A 1224 -29.10 17.22 -26.81
CA GLU A 1224 -28.01 17.23 -25.85
C GLU A 1224 -26.72 16.56 -26.35
N ASP A 1225 -25.56 17.10 -25.99
CA ASP A 1225 -24.30 16.34 -26.02
C ASP A 1225 -23.36 16.76 -24.87
N TYR A 1226 -22.99 15.80 -24.02
CA TYR A 1226 -22.08 15.97 -22.87
C TYR A 1226 -21.54 14.62 -22.40
N TRP A 1227 -20.21 14.46 -22.42
CA TRP A 1227 -19.45 13.41 -21.71
C TRP A 1227 -18.12 13.98 -21.24
#